data_AF-A0A932J996-F1
#
_entry.id   AF-A0A932J996-F1
#
_cell.length_a   1.000
_cell.length_b   1.000
_cell.length_c   1.000
_cell.angle_alpha   90.00
_cell.angle_beta   90.00
_cell.angle_gamma   90.00
#
_symmetry.space_group_name_H-M   'P 1'
#
loop_
_entity.id
_entity.type
_entity.pdbx_description
1 polymer ?
#
loop_
_entity_poly.entity_id
_entity_poly.type
_entity_poly.pdbx_seq_one_letter_code
_entity_poly.pdbx_strand_id
1 'polypeptide(L)'
;MHSTKLSRFCEGLMEAGWLAALVLAPLFFNSYSSRTFEPDKIALVRSIALIIATAWAVKLIEERGLRWEVVAFNPRHKFESFRQLPLALPVAALLAVTLLSTLLSLTPRISFWGSYTRLQGTYTTLAYLVVFAAVAVNLRRKEQVERLVNTVIYASLPVSLYGVMQRLRIDPLPWGEDTSQRITSTLGNAIFIAAYLIMVVPLTAMRIAQTFRAILREEAGLTRNIILAAVYVFTGAMQLVAIWFSGSRGPWLGLLAGMFFWAILMSLAFRQKKVTLGILGLAGVAAAFLITLNIPNGPLESLRQTTSLGRLGRVFEVQDGTSKVRVLIWKGAVDLILPHDPIVYPGGRPDPFNLLRPIVGYGPESMYVAYNRFYPAEIGQYEARTATPDRSHNETFDALVTTGVLGLVAYLTVFAAVIYYGLKWLGLITPQDKWLYVGLYAGGGALGAVTLVAWRGPAYFGVGLPFGMLIGLLAYLAWLALNRTLRSNPERSGTRPSTTTTNDVASAHAEQARRVVEGDEWKALIITALLGGIVAHFTEIHFGIATVSTRLHFWTYAALLLVVGWVMPLRVLPKAQQTETAEPKLSRRARAARATEKRPSNANAATALFPIFINSLILATMSYNFLGNADKTTSVAGMLAESLTKLNGTTSFGMLLLFAVVWFVGVAWSENERWALITLAGSALVWLVFAFYYLGSLGAIAAREPANIQEFLSTMRLVGGVISGFVIWLTVLLAFGAITLATEWPVELLGNKAQMVLAPALLALAIMFGYFSNTRLVQADMAHKVAQPWDRQARWDVAIPLYEQAINLAPEQDQYYLFLGRAYLEAANRSTDRVEQETILNVAQGELQEALALNPLNPDHSANLARLLQRWARTTTDPNEADVRINAANGHYETALMLSPNNPSLWNEWARFDLNLKNDYGSALEKFNKSLSLDDKFNETYAALGDYWTQAGAVESDPGTQLADYEKAAGYYQQAITAEAFKPGTPPLLTARLGLAAAERTLGNLDAAIASYEDLIGVAGPEYNVWSVQETLAEIYLEKGDKAKALDYASQALAAAPEADKAGVQALIEKIGN
;
A
#
# COMPACT_ATOMS: atom_id res chain seq x y z
N MET A 1 11.24 -23.73 37.23
CA MET A 1 10.40 -23.12 36.18
C MET A 1 9.74 -24.27 35.44
N HIS A 2 8.41 -24.38 35.46
CA HIS A 2 7.71 -25.45 34.75
C HIS A 2 7.18 -24.93 33.41
N SER A 3 7.98 -25.04 32.34
CA SER A 3 7.49 -24.86 30.95
C SER A 3 7.03 -26.22 30.43
N THR A 4 5.80 -26.35 29.98
CA THR A 4 5.31 -27.60 29.37
C THR A 4 5.74 -27.71 27.90
N LYS A 5 5.42 -28.84 27.25
CA LYS A 5 5.64 -29.01 25.80
C LYS A 5 4.75 -28.08 24.96
N LEU A 6 3.52 -27.83 25.40
CA LEU A 6 2.55 -27.01 24.68
C LEU A 6 2.94 -25.53 24.69
N SER A 7 3.29 -24.97 25.85
CA SER A 7 3.76 -23.58 25.99
C SER A 7 4.97 -23.33 25.08
N ARG A 8 5.91 -24.28 25.00
CA ARG A 8 7.07 -24.18 24.09
C ARG A 8 6.70 -24.21 22.62
N PHE A 9 5.76 -25.09 22.25
CA PHE A 9 5.24 -25.11 20.89
C PHE A 9 4.61 -23.75 20.55
N CYS A 10 3.83 -23.17 21.47
CA CYS A 10 3.26 -21.84 21.30
C CYS A 10 4.34 -20.75 21.18
N GLU A 11 5.42 -20.80 21.96
CA GLU A 11 6.56 -19.88 21.82
C GLU A 11 7.23 -19.99 20.45
N GLY A 12 7.52 -21.21 20.01
CA GLY A 12 8.06 -21.48 18.68
C GLY A 12 7.11 -21.02 17.58
N LEU A 13 5.79 -21.21 17.75
CA LEU A 13 4.77 -20.82 16.78
C LEU A 13 4.65 -19.30 16.67
N MET A 14 4.70 -18.58 17.79
CA MET A 14 4.76 -17.12 17.76
C MET A 14 6.03 -16.65 17.02
N GLU A 15 7.18 -17.29 17.30
CA GLU A 15 8.44 -16.93 16.64
C GLU A 15 8.44 -17.20 15.14
N ALA A 16 7.99 -18.38 14.72
CA ALA A 16 7.77 -18.69 13.32
C ALA A 16 6.79 -17.70 12.67
N GLY A 17 5.74 -17.31 13.39
CA GLY A 17 4.73 -16.36 12.95
C GLY A 17 5.30 -14.98 12.62
N TRP A 18 5.98 -14.31 13.56
CA TRP A 18 6.49 -12.96 13.28
C TRP A 18 7.59 -12.96 12.20
N LEU A 19 8.39 -14.04 12.12
CA LEU A 19 9.38 -14.19 11.06
C LEU A 19 8.70 -14.38 9.69
N ALA A 20 7.62 -15.18 9.64
CA ALA A 20 6.86 -15.37 8.42
C ALA A 20 6.15 -14.10 7.96
N ALA A 21 5.60 -13.31 8.89
CA ALA A 21 4.98 -12.02 8.55
C ALA A 21 6.00 -11.05 7.92
N LEU A 22 7.24 -11.02 8.43
CA LEU A 22 8.32 -10.17 7.90
C LEU A 22 8.84 -10.64 6.54
N VAL A 23 8.66 -11.90 6.17
CA VAL A 23 8.95 -12.43 4.84
C VAL A 23 7.80 -12.14 3.87
N LEU A 24 6.57 -12.51 4.23
CA LEU A 24 5.43 -12.43 3.32
C LEU A 24 5.01 -10.99 3.02
N ALA A 25 5.05 -10.09 4.01
CA ALA A 25 4.62 -8.71 3.81
C ALA A 25 5.39 -7.97 2.69
N PRO A 26 6.73 -8.09 2.54
CA PRO A 26 7.44 -7.52 1.40
C PRO A 26 7.51 -8.44 0.16
N LEU A 27 7.38 -9.77 0.30
CA LEU A 27 7.65 -10.69 -0.81
C LEU A 27 6.41 -11.17 -1.58
N PHE A 28 5.29 -11.42 -0.90
CA PHE A 28 4.12 -12.07 -1.50
C PHE A 28 3.35 -11.14 -2.43
N PHE A 29 2.88 -11.63 -3.59
CA PHE A 29 1.82 -10.99 -4.37
C PHE A 29 0.99 -12.08 -5.05
N ASN A 30 -0.20 -11.75 -5.52
CA ASN A 30 -1.12 -12.71 -6.11
C ASN A 30 -1.54 -12.27 -7.52
N SER A 31 -0.91 -12.86 -8.54
CA SER A 31 -1.22 -12.57 -9.94
C SER A 31 -2.63 -13.01 -10.35
N TYR A 32 -3.33 -13.79 -9.52
CA TYR A 32 -4.72 -14.21 -9.77
C TYR A 32 -5.78 -13.23 -9.24
N SER A 33 -5.43 -12.29 -8.37
CA SER A 33 -6.35 -11.26 -7.85
C SER A 33 -6.23 -9.94 -8.60
N SER A 34 -7.32 -9.16 -8.63
CA SER A 34 -7.38 -7.85 -9.28
C SER A 34 -6.51 -6.84 -8.51
N ARG A 35 -6.59 -6.87 -7.18
CA ARG A 35 -5.74 -6.12 -6.26
C ARG A 35 -4.48 -6.93 -5.89
N THR A 36 -3.66 -7.20 -6.90
CA THR A 36 -2.51 -8.13 -6.88
C THR A 36 -1.52 -7.99 -5.71
N PHE A 37 -1.39 -6.81 -5.10
CA PHE A 37 -0.32 -6.51 -4.13
C PHE A 37 -0.81 -6.35 -2.67
N GLU A 38 -1.22 -5.15 -2.25
CA GLU A 38 -1.37 -4.81 -0.83
C GLU A 38 -2.48 -5.60 -0.08
N PRO A 39 -3.73 -5.70 -0.57
CA PRO A 39 -4.82 -6.34 0.18
C PRO A 39 -4.55 -7.82 0.50
N ASP A 40 -3.99 -8.57 -0.44
CA ASP A 40 -3.74 -10.00 -0.25
C ASP A 40 -2.60 -10.24 0.75
N LYS A 41 -1.58 -9.36 0.78
CA LYS A 41 -0.54 -9.37 1.82
C LYS A 41 -1.14 -9.12 3.21
N ILE A 42 -2.08 -8.18 3.32
CA ILE A 42 -2.76 -7.87 4.58
C ILE A 42 -3.58 -9.07 5.05
N ALA A 43 -4.27 -9.77 4.16
CA ALA A 43 -5.00 -10.99 4.48
C ALA A 43 -4.08 -12.07 5.11
N LEU A 44 -2.87 -12.24 4.58
CA LEU A 44 -1.87 -13.15 5.14
C LEU A 44 -1.33 -12.66 6.50
N VAL A 45 -0.98 -11.37 6.63
CA VAL A 45 -0.48 -10.80 7.89
C VAL A 45 -1.53 -10.88 9.00
N ARG A 46 -2.81 -10.60 8.71
CA ARG A 46 -3.93 -10.77 9.65
C ARG A 46 -4.07 -12.23 10.08
N SER A 47 -4.01 -13.16 9.15
CA SER A 47 -4.09 -14.60 9.44
C SER A 47 -2.94 -15.09 10.33
N ILE A 48 -1.71 -14.63 10.06
CA ILE A 48 -0.56 -14.92 10.92
C ILE A 48 -0.73 -14.29 12.31
N ALA A 49 -1.19 -13.04 12.39
CA ALA A 49 -1.43 -12.37 13.66
C ALA A 49 -2.49 -13.09 14.50
N LEU A 50 -3.53 -13.66 13.89
CA LEU A 50 -4.51 -14.51 14.58
C LEU A 50 -3.87 -15.79 15.13
N ILE A 51 -3.00 -16.44 14.37
CA ILE A 51 -2.25 -17.62 14.84
C ILE A 51 -1.35 -17.25 16.02
N ILE A 52 -0.62 -16.11 15.93
CA ILE A 52 0.21 -15.58 17.02
C ILE A 52 -0.63 -15.28 18.26
N ALA A 53 -1.75 -14.57 18.11
CA ALA A 53 -2.64 -14.23 19.22
C ALA A 53 -3.19 -15.49 19.91
N THR A 54 -3.56 -16.50 19.12
CA THR A 54 -4.08 -17.77 19.62
C THR A 54 -3.02 -18.58 20.33
N ALA A 55 -1.83 -18.71 19.75
CA ALA A 55 -0.68 -19.35 20.40
C ALA A 55 -0.34 -18.65 21.72
N TRP A 56 -0.38 -17.32 21.74
CA TRP A 56 -0.13 -16.55 22.94
C TRP A 56 -1.21 -16.77 24.01
N ALA A 57 -2.50 -16.75 23.62
CA ALA A 57 -3.61 -17.03 24.53
C ALA A 57 -3.52 -18.43 25.16
N VAL A 58 -3.21 -19.46 24.36
CA VAL A 58 -2.98 -20.83 24.84
C VAL A 58 -1.84 -20.87 25.86
N LYS A 59 -0.70 -20.24 25.55
CA LYS A 59 0.43 -20.14 26.49
C LYS A 59 0.02 -19.48 27.81
N LEU A 60 -0.74 -18.37 27.75
CA LEU A 60 -1.21 -17.67 28.96
C LEU A 60 -2.15 -18.51 29.82
N ILE A 61 -3.07 -19.26 29.19
CA ILE A 61 -3.97 -20.19 29.91
C ILE A 61 -3.15 -21.29 30.59
N GLU A 62 -2.16 -21.83 29.90
CA GLU A 62 -1.33 -22.91 30.42
C GLU A 62 -0.44 -22.47 31.57
N GLU A 63 0.16 -21.28 31.48
CA GLU A 63 1.02 -20.70 32.50
C GLU A 63 0.25 -20.07 33.66
N ARG A 64 -1.09 -20.09 33.60
CA ARG A 64 -2.05 -19.49 34.57
C ARG A 64 -1.87 -17.98 34.74
N GLY A 65 -1.72 -17.26 33.63
CA GLY A 65 -1.71 -15.80 33.57
C GLY A 65 -0.42 -15.20 32.97
N LEU A 66 -0.45 -13.88 32.79
CA LEU A 66 0.70 -13.09 32.32
C LEU A 66 1.82 -13.10 33.36
N ARG A 67 2.90 -13.85 33.10
CA ARG A 67 4.11 -13.85 33.92
C ARG A 67 5.07 -12.78 33.42
N TRP A 68 4.90 -11.56 33.90
CA TRP A 68 5.85 -10.47 33.62
C TRP A 68 7.09 -10.64 34.50
N GLU A 69 8.03 -11.51 34.11
CA GLU A 69 9.23 -11.83 34.91
C GLU A 69 10.14 -10.60 35.18
N VAL A 70 9.91 -9.49 34.49
CA VAL A 70 10.85 -8.37 34.36
C VAL A 70 10.42 -7.13 35.18
N VAL A 71 9.19 -7.07 35.64
CA VAL A 71 8.60 -5.97 36.42
C VAL A 71 7.81 -6.62 37.53
N ALA A 72 8.14 -6.30 38.78
CA ALA A 72 7.32 -6.66 39.93
C ALA A 72 5.95 -5.99 39.77
N PHE A 73 5.03 -6.63 39.06
CA PHE A 73 3.67 -6.14 38.87
C PHE A 73 2.98 -6.23 40.22
N ASN A 74 2.90 -5.10 40.92
CA ASN A 74 2.21 -5.06 42.21
C ASN A 74 0.70 -5.12 41.92
N PRO A 75 -0.01 -6.20 42.30
CA PRO A 75 -1.43 -6.36 41.99
C PRO A 75 -2.30 -5.26 42.59
N ARG A 76 -1.81 -4.57 43.63
CA ARG A 76 -2.49 -3.45 44.30
C ARG A 76 -2.31 -2.11 43.57
N HIS A 77 -1.29 -1.97 42.70
CA HIS A 77 -0.97 -0.74 41.95
C HIS A 77 -0.81 -1.00 40.44
N LYS A 78 -1.85 -1.58 39.82
CA LYS A 78 -1.84 -1.99 38.41
C LYS A 78 -1.58 -0.84 37.44
N PHE A 79 -2.18 0.32 37.68
CA PHE A 79 -2.06 1.49 36.80
C PHE A 79 -0.66 2.12 36.84
N GLU A 80 -0.08 2.30 38.02
CA GLU A 80 1.30 2.80 38.19
C GLU A 80 2.31 1.87 37.52
N SER A 81 2.13 0.56 37.67
CA SER A 81 2.98 -0.45 37.02
C SER A 81 2.90 -0.36 35.48
N PHE A 82 1.69 -0.14 34.93
CA PHE A 82 1.48 0.03 33.49
C PHE A 82 2.13 1.32 32.95
N ARG A 83 2.03 2.42 33.70
CA ARG A 83 2.59 3.72 33.31
C ARG A 83 4.12 3.73 33.25
N GLN A 84 4.77 2.84 34.01
CA GLN A 84 6.22 2.67 34.02
C GLN A 84 6.76 1.86 32.84
N LEU A 85 5.90 1.15 32.10
CA LEU A 85 6.30 0.39 30.92
C LEU A 85 6.63 1.35 29.75
N PRO A 86 7.84 1.31 29.19
CA PRO A 86 8.18 2.13 28.04
C PRO A 86 7.24 1.81 26.86
N LEU A 87 6.82 2.85 26.14
CA LEU A 87 5.87 2.80 25.01
C LEU A 87 4.43 2.36 25.32
N ALA A 88 4.12 1.85 26.52
CA ALA A 88 2.77 1.35 26.82
C ALA A 88 1.68 2.43 26.73
N LEU A 89 1.91 3.61 27.33
CA LEU A 89 0.94 4.70 27.29
C LEU A 89 0.76 5.29 25.88
N PRO A 90 1.81 5.62 25.10
CA PRO A 90 1.65 6.06 23.72
C PRO A 90 0.90 5.06 22.83
N VAL A 91 1.22 3.77 22.93
CA VAL A 91 0.57 2.73 22.14
C VAL A 91 -0.89 2.53 22.55
N ALA A 92 -1.18 2.54 23.86
CA ALA A 92 -2.55 2.46 24.36
C ALA A 92 -3.38 3.69 23.96
N ALA A 93 -2.79 4.88 23.98
CA ALA A 93 -3.45 6.10 23.52
C ALA A 93 -3.77 6.02 22.03
N LEU A 94 -2.82 5.59 21.20
CA LEU A 94 -3.05 5.38 19.77
C LEU A 94 -4.18 4.38 19.54
N LEU A 95 -4.15 3.22 20.19
CA LEU A 95 -5.20 2.20 20.08
C LEU A 95 -6.57 2.73 20.51
N ALA A 96 -6.64 3.42 21.66
CA ALA A 96 -7.88 3.98 22.17
C ALA A 96 -8.47 5.01 21.20
N VAL A 97 -7.64 5.87 20.62
CA VAL A 97 -8.10 6.87 19.64
C VAL A 97 -8.49 6.20 18.32
N THR A 98 -7.76 5.21 17.82
CA THR A 98 -8.18 4.45 16.63
C THR A 98 -9.53 3.78 16.84
N LEU A 99 -9.75 3.14 18.00
CA LEU A 99 -11.04 2.52 18.34
C LEU A 99 -12.15 3.57 18.44
N LEU A 100 -11.90 4.70 19.11
CA LEU A 100 -12.86 5.79 19.23
C LEU A 100 -13.23 6.36 17.84
N SER A 101 -12.24 6.59 16.98
CA SER A 101 -12.44 7.12 15.63
C SER A 101 -13.22 6.13 14.76
N THR A 102 -13.01 4.83 14.93
CA THR A 102 -13.78 3.78 14.25
C THR A 102 -15.22 3.71 14.72
N LEU A 103 -15.47 3.84 16.03
CA LEU A 103 -16.83 3.85 16.59
C LEU A 103 -17.62 5.07 16.13
N LEU A 104 -16.97 6.23 16.02
CA LEU A 104 -17.58 7.49 15.58
C LEU A 104 -17.47 7.73 14.06
N SER A 105 -16.95 6.75 13.31
CA SER A 105 -16.67 6.87 11.87
C SER A 105 -17.92 7.17 11.04
N LEU A 106 -17.73 7.82 9.89
CA LEU A 106 -18.80 7.93 8.88
C LEU A 106 -19.23 6.57 8.33
N THR A 107 -18.29 5.62 8.27
CA THR A 107 -18.46 4.26 7.74
C THR A 107 -17.81 3.23 8.71
N PRO A 108 -18.39 2.98 9.90
CA PRO A 108 -17.76 2.18 10.97
C PRO A 108 -17.31 0.78 10.54
N ARG A 109 -18.09 0.11 9.69
CA ARG A 109 -17.75 -1.19 9.12
C ARG A 109 -16.46 -1.13 8.30
N ILE A 110 -16.36 -0.15 7.40
CA ILE A 110 -15.19 0.06 6.53
C ILE A 110 -13.99 0.49 7.37
N SER A 111 -14.19 1.33 8.38
CA SER A 111 -13.12 1.68 9.33
C SER A 111 -12.61 0.51 10.17
N PHE A 112 -13.45 -0.48 10.45
CA PHE A 112 -13.04 -1.69 11.15
C PHE A 112 -12.33 -2.70 10.23
N TRP A 113 -13.01 -3.13 9.17
CA TRP A 113 -12.54 -4.18 8.25
C TRP A 113 -11.56 -3.71 7.19
N GLY A 114 -11.61 -2.43 6.85
CA GLY A 114 -10.82 -1.77 5.84
C GLY A 114 -11.55 -1.60 4.50
N SER A 115 -11.10 -0.62 3.70
CA SER A 115 -11.63 -0.36 2.35
C SER A 115 -11.31 -1.49 1.36
N TYR A 116 -12.13 -1.60 0.30
CA TYR A 116 -11.84 -2.48 -0.83
C TYR A 116 -10.43 -2.24 -1.38
N THR A 117 -9.98 -1.00 -1.55
CA THR A 117 -8.68 -0.73 -2.17
C THR A 117 -7.48 -1.15 -1.31
N ARG A 118 -7.56 -1.02 0.03
CA ARG A 118 -6.36 -1.10 0.89
C ARG A 118 -6.45 -2.09 2.04
N LEU A 119 -7.62 -2.42 2.56
CA LEU A 119 -7.80 -3.23 3.78
C LEU A 119 -7.00 -2.75 5.02
N GLN A 120 -6.68 -1.45 5.14
CA GLN A 120 -5.86 -0.90 6.23
C GLN A 120 -6.68 -0.42 7.47
N GLY A 121 -7.85 -1.01 7.70
CA GLY A 121 -8.72 -0.68 8.83
C GLY A 121 -8.18 -1.06 10.21
N THR A 122 -9.01 -0.85 11.24
CA THR A 122 -8.68 -1.11 12.66
C THR A 122 -8.23 -2.55 12.89
N TYR A 123 -8.85 -3.53 12.22
CA TYR A 123 -8.46 -4.94 12.32
C TYR A 123 -6.99 -5.16 11.90
N THR A 124 -6.52 -4.48 10.85
CA THR A 124 -5.10 -4.53 10.44
C THR A 124 -4.19 -3.86 11.46
N THR A 125 -4.63 -2.73 12.02
CA THR A 125 -3.88 -2.05 13.09
C THR A 125 -3.71 -2.96 14.31
N LEU A 126 -4.78 -3.67 14.72
CA LEU A 126 -4.72 -4.68 15.78
C LEU A 126 -3.76 -5.82 15.44
N ALA A 127 -3.74 -6.29 14.18
CA ALA A 127 -2.80 -7.33 13.75
C ALA A 127 -1.33 -6.88 13.92
N TYR A 128 -1.00 -5.63 13.57
CA TYR A 128 0.35 -5.09 13.82
C TYR A 128 0.67 -4.99 15.32
N LEU A 129 -0.29 -4.55 16.13
CA LEU A 129 -0.11 -4.43 17.59
C LEU A 129 0.03 -5.80 18.28
N VAL A 130 -0.64 -6.85 17.76
CA VAL A 130 -0.45 -8.23 18.23
C VAL A 130 0.98 -8.69 17.94
N VAL A 131 1.51 -8.45 16.74
CA VAL A 131 2.91 -8.79 16.40
C VAL A 131 3.89 -8.00 17.28
N PHE A 132 3.68 -6.68 17.42
CA PHE A 132 4.47 -5.83 18.33
C PHE A 132 4.49 -6.39 19.75
N ALA A 133 3.32 -6.68 20.31
CA ALA A 133 3.18 -7.16 21.68
C ALA A 133 3.78 -8.57 21.85
N ALA A 134 3.59 -9.46 20.87
CA ALA A 134 4.16 -10.80 20.89
C ALA A 134 5.70 -10.75 20.90
N VAL A 135 6.31 -9.93 20.05
CA VAL A 135 7.78 -9.72 20.03
C VAL A 135 8.24 -9.07 21.33
N ALA A 136 7.60 -7.98 21.77
CA ALA A 136 7.95 -7.27 22.99
C ALA A 136 7.87 -8.14 24.26
N VAL A 137 6.90 -9.07 24.31
CA VAL A 137 6.61 -9.89 25.51
C VAL A 137 7.24 -11.29 25.46
N ASN A 138 7.54 -11.84 24.29
CA ASN A 138 8.04 -13.22 24.19
C ASN A 138 9.46 -13.33 23.60
N LEU A 139 9.99 -12.30 22.93
CA LEU A 139 11.38 -12.32 22.46
C LEU A 139 12.32 -12.03 23.63
N ARG A 140 13.16 -13.00 23.99
CA ARG A 140 13.95 -12.94 25.23
C ARG A 140 15.42 -13.30 25.09
N ARG A 141 15.84 -13.79 23.92
CA ARG A 141 17.20 -14.28 23.66
C ARG A 141 17.88 -13.49 22.55
N LYS A 142 19.21 -13.38 22.64
CA LYS A 142 20.04 -12.70 21.63
C LYS A 142 19.85 -13.38 20.28
N GLU A 143 19.82 -14.70 20.25
CA GLU A 143 19.66 -15.53 19.06
C GLU A 143 18.35 -15.21 18.32
N GLN A 144 17.27 -14.93 19.03
CA GLN A 144 15.99 -14.54 18.43
C GLN A 144 16.07 -13.17 17.76
N VAL A 145 16.75 -12.19 18.38
CA VAL A 145 16.99 -10.87 17.76
C VAL A 145 17.80 -11.04 16.49
N GLU A 146 18.86 -11.83 16.56
CA GLU A 146 19.76 -12.11 15.45
C GLU A 146 19.03 -12.78 14.28
N ARG A 147 18.19 -13.79 14.56
CA ARG A 147 17.34 -14.45 13.56
C ARG A 147 16.39 -13.46 12.91
N LEU A 148 15.69 -12.63 13.68
CA LEU A 148 14.74 -11.65 13.16
C LEU A 148 15.42 -10.62 12.26
N VAL A 149 16.54 -10.03 12.69
CA VAL A 149 17.30 -9.07 11.88
C VAL A 149 17.79 -9.71 10.58
N ASN A 150 18.30 -10.95 10.64
CA ASN A 150 18.75 -11.66 9.43
C ASN A 150 17.59 -12.00 8.50
N THR A 151 16.42 -12.37 9.02
CA THR A 151 15.22 -12.62 8.22
C THR A 151 14.78 -11.37 7.46
N VAL A 152 14.80 -10.19 8.09
CA VAL A 152 14.47 -8.91 7.43
C VAL A 152 15.44 -8.60 6.28
N ILE A 153 16.75 -8.76 6.52
CA ILE A 153 17.77 -8.56 5.48
C ILE A 153 17.60 -9.58 4.36
N TYR A 154 17.38 -10.85 4.69
CA TYR A 154 17.26 -11.91 3.70
C TYR A 154 15.99 -11.76 2.84
N ALA A 155 14.85 -11.40 3.44
CA ALA A 155 13.61 -11.14 2.71
C ALA A 155 13.74 -9.98 1.70
N SER A 156 14.63 -9.01 1.93
CA SER A 156 14.87 -7.90 1.01
C SER A 156 15.64 -8.29 -0.27
N LEU A 157 16.37 -9.42 -0.24
CA LEU A 157 17.19 -9.85 -1.37
C LEU A 157 16.36 -10.23 -2.60
N PRO A 158 15.38 -11.17 -2.54
CA PRO A 158 14.53 -11.48 -3.70
C PRO A 158 13.75 -10.26 -4.19
N VAL A 159 13.29 -9.40 -3.27
CA VAL A 159 12.60 -8.13 -3.62
C VAL A 159 13.51 -7.21 -4.43
N SER A 160 14.78 -7.08 -4.04
CA SER A 160 15.74 -6.22 -4.74
C SER A 160 16.16 -6.82 -6.09
N LEU A 161 16.47 -8.13 -6.12
CA LEU A 161 16.88 -8.83 -7.34
C LEU A 161 15.78 -8.87 -8.39
N TYR A 162 14.52 -9.11 -8.00
CA TYR A 162 13.40 -9.07 -8.93
C TYR A 162 13.21 -7.66 -9.53
N GLY A 163 13.40 -6.61 -8.73
CA GLY A 163 13.45 -5.24 -9.23
C GLY A 163 14.55 -5.01 -10.28
N VAL A 164 15.74 -5.57 -10.08
CA VAL A 164 16.83 -5.51 -11.07
C VAL A 164 16.43 -6.26 -12.36
N MET A 165 15.76 -7.40 -12.26
CA MET A 165 15.25 -8.13 -13.43
C MET A 165 14.25 -7.32 -14.26
N GLN A 166 13.34 -6.59 -13.59
CA GLN A 166 12.43 -5.65 -14.27
C GLN A 166 13.21 -4.59 -15.06
N ARG A 167 14.23 -3.99 -14.44
CA ARG A 167 15.09 -3.01 -15.11
C ARG A 167 15.79 -3.59 -16.33
N LEU A 168 16.19 -4.86 -16.27
CA LEU A 168 16.85 -5.58 -17.35
C LEU A 168 15.88 -6.16 -18.40
N ARG A 169 14.57 -5.93 -18.27
CA ARG A 169 13.52 -6.46 -19.17
C ARG A 169 13.53 -7.99 -19.30
N ILE A 170 13.93 -8.68 -18.24
CA ILE A 170 13.92 -10.15 -18.12
C ILE A 170 12.88 -10.63 -17.10
N ASP A 171 11.85 -9.81 -16.86
CA ASP A 171 10.70 -10.12 -16.02
C ASP A 171 9.69 -10.97 -16.81
N PRO A 172 9.34 -12.19 -16.37
CA PRO A 172 8.40 -13.06 -17.07
C PRO A 172 6.93 -12.67 -16.88
N LEU A 173 6.61 -11.70 -16.00
CA LEU A 173 5.23 -11.37 -15.68
C LEU A 173 4.67 -10.26 -16.59
N PRO A 174 3.45 -10.43 -17.14
CA PRO A 174 2.86 -9.49 -18.10
C PRO A 174 2.16 -8.33 -17.39
N TRP A 175 2.93 -7.41 -16.82
CA TRP A 175 2.39 -6.21 -16.18
C TRP A 175 1.75 -5.27 -17.21
N GLY A 176 0.69 -4.56 -16.81
CA GLY A 176 0.00 -3.59 -17.68
C GLY A 176 0.78 -2.29 -17.93
N GLU A 177 1.84 -2.03 -17.15
CA GLU A 177 2.71 -0.86 -17.28
C GLU A 177 4.18 -1.28 -17.49
N ASP A 178 4.98 -0.43 -18.15
CA ASP A 178 6.42 -0.66 -18.34
C ASP A 178 7.19 -0.48 -17.02
N THR A 179 7.44 -1.60 -16.33
CA THR A 179 8.20 -1.65 -15.07
C THR A 179 9.71 -1.47 -15.26
N SER A 180 10.22 -1.42 -16.50
CA SER A 180 11.66 -1.28 -16.76
C SER A 180 12.17 0.13 -16.52
N GLN A 181 11.31 1.16 -16.65
CA GLN A 181 11.70 2.55 -16.40
C GLN A 181 11.80 2.87 -14.91
N ARG A 182 10.81 2.44 -14.13
CA ARG A 182 10.76 2.56 -12.68
C ARG A 182 10.32 1.24 -12.10
N ILE A 183 11.24 0.58 -11.40
CA ILE A 183 10.99 -0.77 -10.89
C ILE A 183 9.94 -0.72 -9.77
N THR A 184 9.08 -1.72 -9.74
CA THR A 184 7.98 -1.85 -8.76
C THR A 184 8.15 -3.09 -7.88
N SER A 185 8.81 -4.13 -8.41
CA SER A 185 9.05 -5.43 -7.78
C SER A 185 7.77 -6.02 -7.17
N THR A 186 7.90 -6.85 -6.14
CA THR A 186 6.81 -7.51 -5.41
C THR A 186 5.92 -6.55 -4.60
N LEU A 187 6.21 -5.25 -4.64
CA LEU A 187 5.44 -4.20 -3.96
C LEU A 187 4.47 -3.49 -4.92
N GLY A 188 4.59 -3.72 -6.23
CA GLY A 188 3.65 -3.17 -7.23
C GLY A 188 3.74 -1.65 -7.44
N ASN A 189 4.63 -0.97 -6.70
CA ASN A 189 4.83 0.46 -6.82
C ASN A 189 6.27 0.86 -6.47
N ALA A 190 6.86 1.74 -7.29
CA ALA A 190 8.23 2.19 -7.13
C ALA A 190 8.49 3.00 -5.83
N ILE A 191 7.48 3.64 -5.26
CA ILE A 191 7.61 4.29 -3.95
C ILE A 191 7.63 3.22 -2.86
N PHE A 192 6.75 2.22 -2.94
CA PHE A 192 6.58 1.19 -1.90
C PHE A 192 7.81 0.29 -1.75
N ILE A 193 8.42 -0.14 -2.85
CA ILE A 193 9.68 -0.93 -2.80
C ILE A 193 10.79 -0.12 -2.12
N ALA A 194 10.99 1.13 -2.52
CA ALA A 194 12.06 1.94 -1.96
C ALA A 194 11.78 2.29 -0.49
N ALA A 195 10.54 2.63 -0.13
CA ALA A 195 10.12 2.90 1.25
C ALA A 195 10.36 1.70 2.19
N TYR A 196 10.17 0.47 1.70
CA TYR A 196 10.54 -0.74 2.43
C TYR A 196 12.06 -0.86 2.58
N LEU A 197 12.81 -0.76 1.47
CA LEU A 197 14.26 -1.01 1.48
C LEU A 197 15.04 -0.01 2.34
N ILE A 198 14.63 1.25 2.41
CA ILE A 198 15.31 2.26 3.27
C ILE A 198 15.24 1.92 4.77
N MET A 199 14.24 1.14 5.20
CA MET A 199 14.17 0.64 6.58
C MET A 199 15.18 -0.49 6.83
N VAL A 200 15.48 -1.29 5.80
CA VAL A 200 16.36 -2.46 5.87
C VAL A 200 17.84 -2.07 5.75
N VAL A 201 18.18 -1.08 4.93
CA VAL A 201 19.57 -0.68 4.66
C VAL A 201 20.38 -0.41 5.95
N PRO A 202 19.88 0.31 6.97
CA PRO A 202 20.61 0.50 8.23
C PRO A 202 20.95 -0.82 8.96
N LEU A 203 20.06 -1.82 8.91
CA LEU A 203 20.32 -3.15 9.48
C LEU A 203 21.39 -3.90 8.68
N THR A 204 21.34 -3.82 7.34
CA THR A 204 22.38 -4.41 6.47
C THR A 204 23.74 -3.75 6.73
N ALA A 205 23.80 -2.42 6.81
CA ALA A 205 25.02 -1.68 7.11
C ALA A 205 25.60 -2.04 8.48
N MET A 206 24.75 -2.23 9.48
CA MET A 206 25.15 -2.73 10.79
C MET A 206 25.77 -4.13 10.70
N ARG A 207 25.17 -5.06 9.94
CA ARG A 207 25.73 -6.41 9.75
C ARG A 207 27.07 -6.40 9.05
N ILE A 208 27.21 -5.59 8.00
CA ILE A 208 28.49 -5.37 7.30
C ILE A 208 29.53 -4.89 8.32
N ALA A 209 29.23 -3.86 9.11
CA ALA A 209 30.16 -3.34 10.11
C ALA A 209 30.56 -4.41 11.16
N GLN A 210 29.62 -5.25 11.59
CA GLN A 210 29.90 -6.36 12.52
C GLN A 210 30.83 -7.40 11.90
N THR A 211 30.55 -7.87 10.68
CA THR A 211 31.36 -8.92 10.03
C THR A 211 32.76 -8.42 9.68
N PHE A 212 32.91 -7.19 9.18
CA PHE A 212 34.24 -6.62 8.92
C PHE A 212 35.07 -6.46 10.19
N ARG A 213 34.45 -6.06 11.31
CA ARG A 213 35.15 -6.01 12.60
C ARG A 213 35.60 -7.39 13.07
N ALA A 214 34.76 -8.40 12.95
CA ALA A 214 35.12 -9.77 13.31
C ALA A 214 36.31 -10.31 12.47
N ILE A 215 36.36 -9.96 11.18
CA ILE A 215 37.49 -10.26 10.29
C ILE A 215 38.75 -9.54 10.75
N LEU A 216 38.67 -8.23 11.02
CA LEU A 216 39.82 -7.41 11.43
C LEU A 216 40.37 -7.76 12.83
N ARG A 217 39.53 -8.29 13.71
CA ARG A 217 39.92 -8.76 15.05
C ARG A 217 40.40 -10.22 15.08
N GLU A 218 40.49 -10.87 13.91
CA GLU A 218 40.86 -12.29 13.76
C GLU A 218 40.03 -13.23 14.66
N GLU A 219 38.73 -12.94 14.81
CA GLU A 219 37.84 -13.78 15.59
C GLU A 219 37.67 -15.17 14.93
N ALA A 220 37.43 -16.21 15.74
CA ALA A 220 37.31 -17.58 15.25
C ALA A 220 36.25 -17.71 14.13
N GLY A 221 36.58 -18.46 13.07
CA GLY A 221 35.70 -18.66 11.91
C GLY A 221 35.86 -17.64 10.79
N LEU A 222 37.10 -17.25 10.47
CA LEU A 222 37.43 -16.27 9.42
C LEU A 222 36.71 -16.53 8.08
N THR A 223 36.76 -17.75 7.55
CA THR A 223 36.09 -18.12 6.28
C THR A 223 34.59 -17.83 6.31
N ARG A 224 33.92 -18.20 7.41
CA ARG A 224 32.49 -17.93 7.60
C ARG A 224 32.21 -16.43 7.65
N ASN A 225 33.03 -15.66 8.36
CA ASN A 225 32.88 -14.20 8.44
C ASN A 225 33.09 -13.53 7.08
N ILE A 226 34.02 -14.02 6.26
CA ILE A 226 34.24 -13.56 4.87
C ILE A 226 33.01 -13.84 4.00
N ILE A 227 32.47 -15.07 4.05
CA ILE A 227 31.26 -15.45 3.30
C ILE A 227 30.08 -14.57 3.71
N LEU A 228 29.84 -14.40 5.02
CA LEU A 228 28.76 -13.55 5.53
C LEU A 228 28.96 -12.07 5.13
N ALA A 229 30.19 -11.56 5.19
CA ALA A 229 30.49 -10.20 4.74
C ALA A 229 30.17 -10.03 3.24
N ALA A 230 30.58 -10.99 2.40
CA ALA A 230 30.26 -10.97 0.97
C ALA A 230 28.74 -10.99 0.72
N VAL A 231 27.99 -11.83 1.43
CA VAL A 231 26.53 -11.91 1.35
C VAL A 231 25.86 -10.59 1.75
N TYR A 232 26.27 -10.00 2.87
CA TYR A 232 25.69 -8.73 3.33
C TYR A 232 26.06 -7.56 2.42
N VAL A 233 27.30 -7.51 1.91
CA VAL A 233 27.71 -6.49 0.93
C VAL A 233 26.93 -6.64 -0.37
N PHE A 234 26.80 -7.86 -0.89
CA PHE A 234 26.01 -8.13 -2.09
C PHE A 234 24.55 -7.71 -1.91
N THR A 235 23.93 -8.11 -0.79
CA THR A 235 22.54 -7.77 -0.49
C THR A 235 22.36 -6.26 -0.32
N GLY A 236 23.27 -5.58 0.40
CA GLY A 236 23.27 -4.13 0.55
C GLY A 236 23.43 -3.40 -0.77
N ALA A 237 24.30 -3.89 -1.66
CA ALA A 237 24.45 -3.34 -3.01
C ALA A 237 23.14 -3.49 -3.81
N MET A 238 22.50 -4.65 -3.78
CA MET A 238 21.22 -4.87 -4.47
C MET A 238 20.10 -3.99 -3.90
N GLN A 239 20.04 -3.78 -2.59
CA GLN A 239 19.10 -2.86 -1.96
C GLN A 239 19.28 -1.43 -2.50
N LEU A 240 20.52 -0.93 -2.55
CA LEU A 240 20.83 0.42 -3.04
C LEU A 240 20.55 0.57 -4.55
N VAL A 241 20.88 -0.44 -5.34
CA VAL A 241 20.57 -0.47 -6.79
C VAL A 241 19.07 -0.46 -7.03
N ALA A 242 18.29 -1.24 -6.28
CA ALA A 242 16.83 -1.23 -6.39
C ALA A 242 16.22 0.12 -5.96
N ILE A 243 16.69 0.72 -4.87
CA ILE A 243 16.28 2.07 -4.47
C ILE A 243 16.58 3.08 -5.60
N TRP A 244 17.76 2.98 -6.22
CA TRP A 244 18.13 3.82 -7.35
C TRP A 244 17.22 3.63 -8.57
N PHE A 245 16.97 2.40 -8.99
CA PHE A 245 16.08 2.11 -10.13
C PHE A 245 14.61 2.43 -9.89
N SER A 246 14.17 2.57 -8.63
CA SER A 246 12.81 3.04 -8.32
C SER A 246 12.58 4.50 -8.77
N GLY A 247 13.65 5.30 -8.77
CA GLY A 247 13.63 6.73 -9.08
C GLY A 247 12.77 7.58 -8.13
N SER A 248 12.43 7.09 -6.93
CA SER A 248 11.46 7.73 -6.02
C SER A 248 12.12 8.74 -5.06
N ARG A 249 11.73 10.01 -5.12
CA ARG A 249 12.36 11.13 -4.37
C ARG A 249 12.17 11.03 -2.84
N GLY A 250 10.95 10.77 -2.37
CA GLY A 250 10.64 10.64 -0.94
C GLY A 250 11.51 9.59 -0.24
N PRO A 251 11.60 8.37 -0.78
CA PRO A 251 12.51 7.34 -0.27
C PRO A 251 13.99 7.75 -0.27
N TRP A 252 14.48 8.50 -1.26
CA TRP A 252 15.85 9.05 -1.22
C TRP A 252 16.09 9.97 -0.02
N LEU A 253 15.16 10.88 0.26
CA LEU A 253 15.23 11.74 1.44
C LEU A 253 15.18 10.91 2.73
N GLY A 254 14.34 9.87 2.78
CA GLY A 254 14.29 8.93 3.89
C GLY A 254 15.59 8.16 4.10
N LEU A 255 16.20 7.63 3.03
CA LEU A 255 17.49 6.94 3.10
C LEU A 255 18.58 7.86 3.66
N LEU A 256 18.67 9.09 3.12
CA LEU A 256 19.66 10.07 3.55
C LEU A 256 19.46 10.43 5.03
N ALA A 257 18.23 10.75 5.44
CA ALA A 257 17.91 11.06 6.83
C ALA A 257 18.23 9.90 7.77
N GLY A 258 17.82 8.67 7.43
CA GLY A 258 18.04 7.47 8.25
C GLY A 258 19.52 7.08 8.36
N MET A 259 20.27 7.09 7.26
CA MET A 259 21.69 6.76 7.25
C MET A 259 22.54 7.83 7.93
N PHE A 260 22.19 9.11 7.74
CA PHE A 260 22.83 10.21 8.44
C PHE A 260 22.60 10.13 9.95
N PHE A 261 21.36 9.89 10.36
CA PHE A 261 20.99 9.71 11.76
C PHE A 261 21.71 8.50 12.36
N TRP A 262 21.72 7.36 11.67
CA TRP A 262 22.47 6.17 12.07
C TRP A 262 23.96 6.47 12.26
N ALA A 263 24.61 7.15 11.31
CA ALA A 263 26.02 7.50 11.39
C ALA A 263 26.34 8.43 12.58
N ILE A 264 25.49 9.45 12.83
CA ILE A 264 25.63 10.30 14.02
C ILE A 264 25.51 9.46 15.29
N LEU A 265 24.45 8.67 15.43
CA LEU A 265 24.24 7.87 16.63
C LEU A 265 25.37 6.88 16.87
N MET A 266 25.88 6.25 15.81
CA MET A 266 27.06 5.39 15.86
C MET A 266 28.27 6.16 16.40
N SER A 267 28.59 7.32 15.82
CA SER A 267 29.74 8.12 16.26
C SER A 267 29.61 8.58 17.72
N LEU A 268 28.40 8.95 18.15
CA LEU A 268 28.11 9.37 19.53
C LEU A 268 28.17 8.20 20.51
N ALA A 269 27.60 7.04 20.16
CA ALA A 269 27.63 5.82 20.96
C ALA A 269 29.07 5.33 21.19
N PHE A 270 29.91 5.42 20.15
CA PHE A 270 31.35 5.09 20.23
C PHE A 270 32.23 6.28 20.64
N ARG A 271 31.64 7.40 21.09
CA ARG A 271 32.35 8.53 21.70
C ARG A 271 33.36 9.25 20.78
N GLN A 272 33.10 9.26 19.48
CA GLN A 272 33.99 9.81 18.44
C GLN A 272 33.61 11.25 18.05
N LYS A 273 33.83 12.23 18.93
CA LYS A 273 33.40 13.64 18.73
C LYS A 273 33.83 14.25 17.39
N LYS A 274 35.08 14.02 16.96
CA LYS A 274 35.59 14.55 15.68
C LYS A 274 34.83 14.00 14.48
N VAL A 275 34.51 12.70 14.52
CA VAL A 275 33.69 12.03 13.49
C VAL A 275 32.28 12.60 13.50
N THR A 276 31.66 12.80 14.67
CA THR A 276 30.33 13.39 14.77
C THR A 276 30.28 14.80 14.16
N LEU A 277 31.24 15.67 14.50
CA LEU A 277 31.31 17.03 13.94
C LEU A 277 31.59 17.01 12.43
N GLY A 278 32.43 16.09 11.95
CA GLY A 278 32.67 15.89 10.52
C GLY A 278 31.41 15.45 9.77
N ILE A 279 30.63 14.52 10.34
CA ILE A 279 29.35 14.07 9.79
C ILE A 279 28.36 15.25 9.75
N LEU A 280 28.20 16.00 10.86
CA LEU A 280 27.32 17.19 10.90
C LEU A 280 27.74 18.24 9.86
N GLY A 281 29.04 18.49 9.70
CA GLY A 281 29.57 19.37 8.66
C GLY A 281 29.24 18.87 7.25
N LEU A 282 29.41 17.56 7.00
CA LEU A 282 29.05 16.94 5.72
C LEU A 282 27.56 17.07 5.40
N ALA A 283 26.67 16.93 6.39
CA ALA A 283 25.25 17.20 6.17
C ALA A 283 24.95 18.67 5.90
N GLY A 284 25.65 19.60 6.56
CA GLY A 284 25.55 21.01 6.22
C GLY A 284 25.94 21.27 4.77
N VAL A 285 27.03 20.66 4.29
CA VAL A 285 27.47 20.73 2.89
C VAL A 285 26.47 20.07 1.95
N ALA A 286 25.94 18.89 2.29
CA ALA A 286 24.96 18.18 1.47
C ALA A 286 23.63 18.95 1.39
N ALA A 287 23.18 19.57 2.49
CA ALA A 287 22.01 20.42 2.51
C ALA A 287 22.24 21.69 1.67
N ALA A 288 23.39 22.34 1.79
CA ALA A 288 23.76 23.47 0.95
C ALA A 288 23.80 23.08 -0.53
N PHE A 289 24.38 21.93 -0.87
CA PHE A 289 24.39 21.37 -2.22
C PHE A 289 22.98 21.09 -2.75
N LEU A 290 22.10 20.47 -1.95
CA LEU A 290 20.72 20.22 -2.36
C LEU A 290 19.94 21.52 -2.56
N ILE A 291 20.12 22.51 -1.69
CA ILE A 291 19.50 23.83 -1.84
C ILE A 291 20.00 24.48 -3.13
N THR A 292 21.31 24.55 -3.37
CA THR A 292 21.87 25.16 -4.59
C THR A 292 21.49 24.41 -5.87
N LEU A 293 21.39 23.08 -5.82
CA LEU A 293 20.93 22.24 -6.94
C LEU A 293 19.46 22.49 -7.30
N ASN A 294 18.64 22.95 -6.34
CA ASN A 294 17.22 23.22 -6.56
C ASN A 294 16.91 24.69 -6.90
N ILE A 295 17.89 25.60 -6.87
CA ILE A 295 17.70 26.99 -7.34
C ILE A 295 17.48 26.97 -8.86
N PRO A 296 16.31 27.42 -9.36
CA PRO A 296 16.05 27.51 -10.80
C PRO A 296 17.06 28.44 -11.48
N ASN A 297 17.62 28.02 -12.63
CA ASN A 297 18.67 28.77 -13.35
C ASN A 297 19.91 29.05 -12.48
N GLY A 298 20.16 28.19 -11.50
CA GLY A 298 21.28 28.30 -10.58
C GLY A 298 22.61 27.78 -11.14
N PRO A 299 23.69 27.85 -10.35
CA PRO A 299 25.03 27.43 -10.77
C PRO A 299 25.15 25.93 -11.08
N LEU A 300 24.17 25.11 -10.67
CA LEU A 300 24.15 23.65 -10.86
C LEU A 300 23.05 23.20 -11.85
N GLU A 301 22.53 24.10 -12.70
CA GLU A 301 21.46 23.79 -13.66
C GLU A 301 21.83 22.65 -14.63
N SER A 302 23.10 22.55 -15.03
CA SER A 302 23.59 21.45 -15.89
C SER A 302 23.39 20.07 -15.25
N LEU A 303 23.54 19.95 -13.93
CA LEU A 303 23.28 18.72 -13.19
C LEU A 303 21.78 18.44 -13.08
N ARG A 304 20.96 19.49 -13.03
CA ARG A 304 19.49 19.42 -12.96
C ARG A 304 18.85 18.94 -14.26
N GLN A 305 19.56 19.03 -15.37
CA GLN A 305 19.11 18.53 -16.68
C GLN A 305 19.47 17.06 -16.92
N THR A 306 20.36 16.47 -16.12
CA THR A 306 20.72 15.05 -16.26
C THR A 306 19.58 14.12 -15.83
N THR A 307 19.43 12.99 -16.51
CA THR A 307 18.37 11.99 -16.22
C THR A 307 18.46 11.43 -14.80
N SER A 308 19.67 11.35 -14.24
CA SER A 308 19.93 10.79 -12.91
C SER A 308 19.77 11.79 -11.77
N LEU A 309 20.45 12.94 -11.83
CA LEU A 309 20.43 13.95 -10.75
C LEU A 309 19.30 14.97 -10.91
N GLY A 310 18.70 15.08 -12.11
CA GLY A 310 17.64 16.04 -12.39
C GLY A 310 16.42 15.89 -11.49
N ARG A 311 16.09 14.68 -11.03
CA ARG A 311 14.98 14.48 -10.07
C ARG A 311 15.29 15.02 -8.67
N LEU A 312 16.56 15.04 -8.25
CA LEU A 312 17.01 15.61 -6.97
C LEU A 312 17.10 17.15 -7.03
N GLY A 313 17.36 17.72 -8.21
CA GLY A 313 17.34 19.17 -8.42
C GLY A 313 15.95 19.79 -8.58
N ARG A 314 14.89 18.96 -8.61
CA ARG A 314 13.48 19.38 -8.75
C ARG A 314 12.62 18.95 -7.56
N VAL A 315 13.22 18.75 -6.39
CA VAL A 315 12.53 18.32 -5.16
C VAL A 315 11.64 19.45 -4.61
N PHE A 316 12.04 20.71 -4.78
CA PHE A 316 11.24 21.88 -4.36
C PHE A 316 10.30 22.43 -5.44
N GLU A 317 10.23 21.81 -6.62
CA GLU A 317 9.28 22.17 -7.67
C GLU A 317 7.92 21.52 -7.42
N VAL A 318 6.90 22.35 -7.25
CA VAL A 318 5.55 21.92 -6.83
C VAL A 318 4.49 22.20 -7.90
N GLN A 319 4.88 22.81 -9.01
CA GLN A 319 3.95 23.27 -10.04
C GLN A 319 3.63 22.22 -11.11
N ASP A 320 4.41 21.14 -11.19
CA ASP A 320 4.26 20.12 -12.25
C ASP A 320 4.00 18.70 -11.73
N GLY A 321 3.15 17.99 -12.47
CA GLY A 321 2.90 16.55 -12.33
C GLY A 321 2.37 16.12 -10.95
N THR A 322 2.92 15.00 -10.44
CA THR A 322 2.44 14.34 -9.21
C THR A 322 2.62 15.15 -7.93
N SER A 323 3.52 16.15 -7.91
CA SER A 323 3.72 16.99 -6.73
C SER A 323 2.61 18.03 -6.58
N LYS A 324 2.11 18.54 -7.70
CA LYS A 324 0.96 19.45 -7.74
C LYS A 324 -0.32 18.75 -7.26
N VAL A 325 -0.57 17.52 -7.75
CA VAL A 325 -1.70 16.69 -7.29
C VAL A 325 -1.70 16.55 -5.78
N ARG A 326 -0.56 16.21 -5.16
CA ARG A 326 -0.47 16.07 -3.69
C ARG A 326 -0.82 17.35 -2.96
N VAL A 327 -0.33 18.51 -3.42
CA VAL A 327 -0.68 19.79 -2.79
C VAL A 327 -2.16 20.11 -2.95
N LEU A 328 -2.78 19.80 -4.08
CA LEU A 328 -4.22 19.93 -4.25
C LEU A 328 -4.98 18.99 -3.30
N ILE A 329 -4.53 17.74 -3.15
CA ILE A 329 -5.09 16.81 -2.16
C ILE A 329 -4.98 17.36 -0.73
N TRP A 330 -3.84 17.96 -0.39
CA TRP A 330 -3.64 18.58 0.92
C TRP A 330 -4.53 19.80 1.14
N LYS A 331 -4.82 20.59 0.11
CA LYS A 331 -5.79 21.69 0.20
C LYS A 331 -7.18 21.16 0.55
N GLY A 332 -7.68 20.18 -0.19
CA GLY A 332 -8.97 19.56 0.14
C GLY A 332 -8.97 18.90 1.52
N ALA A 333 -7.84 18.33 1.96
CA ALA A 333 -7.72 17.74 3.29
C ALA A 333 -7.76 18.82 4.39
N VAL A 334 -7.16 19.99 4.16
CA VAL A 334 -7.27 21.15 5.06
C VAL A 334 -8.73 21.59 5.16
N ASP A 335 -9.43 21.72 4.03
CA ASP A 335 -10.82 22.16 4.00
C ASP A 335 -11.75 21.15 4.71
N LEU A 336 -11.45 19.84 4.62
CA LEU A 336 -12.17 18.75 5.30
C LEU A 336 -11.95 18.69 6.83
N ILE A 337 -10.79 19.12 7.34
CA ILE A 337 -10.50 19.03 8.79
C ILE A 337 -10.80 20.34 9.54
N LEU A 338 -10.95 21.44 8.82
CA LEU A 338 -11.39 22.71 9.36
C LEU A 338 -12.92 22.73 9.56
N PRO A 339 -13.47 23.61 10.41
CA PRO A 339 -14.92 23.71 10.57
C PRO A 339 -15.64 23.96 9.25
N HIS A 340 -16.58 23.10 8.90
CA HIS A 340 -17.41 23.17 7.70
C HIS A 340 -18.82 22.61 7.98
N ASP A 341 -19.73 22.74 7.03
CA ASP A 341 -21.08 22.17 7.12
C ASP A 341 -21.04 20.63 7.21
N PRO A 342 -21.93 19.99 7.98
CA PRO A 342 -21.95 18.53 8.11
C PRO A 342 -22.04 17.81 6.77
N ILE A 343 -21.30 16.71 6.65
CA ILE A 343 -21.52 15.74 5.57
C ILE A 343 -22.92 15.14 5.77
N VAL A 344 -23.71 15.11 4.70
CA VAL A 344 -25.10 14.66 4.73
C VAL A 344 -25.19 13.27 4.11
N TYR A 345 -25.78 12.33 4.83
CA TYR A 345 -26.09 11.00 4.31
C TYR A 345 -27.25 11.07 3.31
N PRO A 346 -27.30 10.18 2.30
CA PRO A 346 -28.53 9.97 1.54
C PRO A 346 -29.74 9.81 2.47
N GLY A 347 -30.81 10.57 2.22
CA GLY A 347 -31.95 10.71 3.13
C GLY A 347 -31.92 11.94 4.05
N GLY A 348 -30.91 12.81 3.91
CA GLY A 348 -30.90 14.14 4.52
C GLY A 348 -30.39 14.20 5.95
N ARG A 349 -29.99 13.07 6.54
CA ARG A 349 -29.44 13.04 7.90
C ARG A 349 -28.01 13.63 7.90
N PRO A 350 -27.72 14.71 8.63
CA PRO A 350 -26.35 15.21 8.77
C PRO A 350 -25.50 14.30 9.66
N ASP A 351 -24.19 14.35 9.49
CA ASP A 351 -23.23 13.71 10.39
C ASP A 351 -23.37 14.27 11.82
N PRO A 352 -23.81 13.45 12.80
CA PRO A 352 -24.04 13.92 14.16
C PRO A 352 -22.75 14.31 14.89
N PHE A 353 -21.59 13.88 14.40
CA PHE A 353 -20.30 14.12 15.02
C PHE A 353 -19.47 15.19 14.30
N ASN A 354 -20.05 15.96 13.38
CA ASN A 354 -19.33 16.97 12.59
C ASN A 354 -18.45 17.91 13.44
N LEU A 355 -18.98 18.41 14.56
CA LEU A 355 -18.25 19.29 15.48
C LEU A 355 -17.02 18.62 16.15
N LEU A 356 -17.03 17.29 16.26
CA LEU A 356 -15.94 16.52 16.86
C LEU A 356 -14.91 16.07 15.81
N ARG A 357 -15.18 16.19 14.49
CA ARG A 357 -14.29 15.71 13.42
C ARG A 357 -12.87 16.29 13.48
N PRO A 358 -12.63 17.57 13.81
CA PRO A 358 -11.28 18.06 14.00
C PRO A 358 -10.51 17.33 15.13
N ILE A 359 -11.22 16.78 16.12
CA ILE A 359 -10.64 16.14 17.32
C ILE A 359 -10.46 14.63 17.12
N VAL A 360 -11.48 13.94 16.59
CA VAL A 360 -11.53 12.46 16.47
C VAL A 360 -11.46 11.94 15.03
N GLY A 361 -11.51 12.81 14.03
CA GLY A 361 -11.48 12.44 12.61
C GLY A 361 -12.76 11.74 12.11
N TYR A 362 -12.67 11.24 10.89
CA TYR A 362 -13.75 10.58 10.14
C TYR A 362 -13.72 9.05 10.24
N GLY A 363 -12.68 8.49 10.86
CA GLY A 363 -12.43 7.05 11.00
C GLY A 363 -11.35 6.52 10.04
N PRO A 364 -10.63 5.44 10.38
CA PRO A 364 -9.72 4.75 9.46
C PRO A 364 -10.38 4.42 8.11
N GLU A 365 -9.64 4.46 7.00
CA GLU A 365 -10.14 4.14 5.65
C GLU A 365 -11.34 4.96 5.12
N SER A 366 -11.77 6.02 5.82
CA SER A 366 -12.97 6.80 5.43
C SER A 366 -12.69 7.96 4.47
N MET A 367 -11.43 8.27 4.18
CA MET A 367 -11.07 9.47 3.40
C MET A 367 -11.76 9.50 2.03
N TYR A 368 -11.80 8.38 1.31
CA TYR A 368 -12.40 8.33 -0.05
C TYR A 368 -13.90 8.65 -0.08
N VAL A 369 -14.62 8.57 1.05
CA VAL A 369 -16.02 9.01 1.14
C VAL A 369 -16.14 10.41 1.74
N ALA A 370 -15.31 10.75 2.72
CA ALA A 370 -15.34 12.05 3.39
C ALA A 370 -14.82 13.20 2.49
N TYR A 371 -13.86 12.90 1.62
CA TYR A 371 -13.11 13.90 0.85
C TYR A 371 -13.86 14.45 -0.36
N ASN A 372 -14.86 13.74 -0.91
CA ASN A 372 -15.50 14.08 -2.19
C ASN A 372 -16.03 15.53 -2.27
N ARG A 373 -16.60 16.03 -1.17
CA ARG A 373 -17.13 17.41 -1.09
C ARG A 373 -16.03 18.49 -1.10
N PHE A 374 -14.82 18.12 -0.73
CA PHE A 374 -13.65 18.99 -0.62
C PHE A 374 -12.66 18.76 -1.75
N TYR A 375 -13.01 17.92 -2.74
CA TYR A 375 -12.19 17.66 -3.91
C TYR A 375 -12.01 18.94 -4.74
N PRO A 376 -10.77 19.42 -4.95
CA PRO A 376 -10.52 20.52 -5.89
C PRO A 376 -10.63 20.04 -7.34
N ALA A 377 -11.54 20.63 -8.12
CA ALA A 377 -11.78 20.25 -9.51
C ALA A 377 -10.51 20.31 -10.40
N GLU A 378 -9.55 21.18 -10.07
CA GLU A 378 -8.24 21.31 -10.72
C GLU A 378 -7.45 19.98 -10.77
N ILE A 379 -7.68 19.05 -9.83
CA ILE A 379 -7.02 17.73 -9.85
C ILE A 379 -7.32 16.98 -11.15
N GLY A 380 -8.52 17.12 -11.71
CA GLY A 380 -8.91 16.44 -12.94
C GLY A 380 -8.15 16.89 -14.21
N GLN A 381 -7.40 18.00 -14.13
CA GLN A 381 -6.46 18.41 -15.18
C GLN A 381 -5.20 17.52 -15.19
N TYR A 382 -4.89 16.87 -14.06
CA TYR A 382 -3.70 16.03 -13.89
C TYR A 382 -4.02 14.53 -13.78
N GLU A 383 -5.17 14.16 -13.21
CA GLU A 383 -5.62 12.77 -13.03
C GLU A 383 -6.98 12.52 -13.70
N ALA A 384 -7.50 11.29 -13.62
CA ALA A 384 -8.87 11.03 -14.07
C ALA A 384 -9.86 11.79 -13.17
N ARG A 385 -10.88 12.41 -13.75
CA ARG A 385 -11.87 13.23 -13.00
C ARG A 385 -12.75 12.39 -12.07
N THR A 386 -12.82 11.09 -12.32
CA THR A 386 -13.49 10.10 -11.48
C THR A 386 -12.58 9.52 -10.38
N ALA A 387 -11.27 9.85 -10.40
CA ALA A 387 -10.34 9.37 -9.39
C ALA A 387 -10.52 10.17 -8.09
N THR A 388 -11.01 9.48 -7.06
CA THR A 388 -11.13 10.04 -5.72
C THR A 388 -9.95 9.60 -4.85
N PRO A 389 -9.22 10.52 -4.21
CA PRO A 389 -8.12 10.18 -3.31
C PRO A 389 -8.57 9.32 -2.12
N ASP A 390 -7.95 8.15 -1.93
CA ASP A 390 -8.13 7.31 -0.75
C ASP A 390 -7.11 7.61 0.37
N ARG A 391 -6.06 8.36 0.03
CA ARG A 391 -4.98 8.81 0.92
C ARG A 391 -4.52 10.20 0.52
N SER A 392 -3.97 10.92 1.49
CA SER A 392 -3.39 12.25 1.28
C SER A 392 -1.94 12.22 0.76
N HIS A 393 -1.30 11.05 0.73
CA HIS A 393 0.15 10.91 0.51
C HIS A 393 1.01 11.68 1.53
N ASN A 394 0.46 11.90 2.72
CA ASN A 394 1.13 12.51 3.84
C ASN A 394 0.52 12.02 5.15
N GLU A 395 1.28 11.26 5.94
CA GLU A 395 0.74 10.63 7.15
C GLU A 395 0.20 11.64 8.19
N THR A 396 0.65 12.91 8.19
CA THR A 396 0.10 13.95 9.06
C THR A 396 -1.35 14.26 8.69
N PHE A 397 -1.64 14.42 7.40
CA PHE A 397 -3.00 14.66 6.92
C PHE A 397 -3.86 13.39 7.01
N ASP A 398 -3.30 12.21 6.73
CA ASP A 398 -4.03 10.95 6.93
C ASP A 398 -4.44 10.79 8.41
N ALA A 399 -3.54 11.07 9.36
CA ALA A 399 -3.84 11.00 10.79
C ALA A 399 -4.92 12.01 11.20
N LEU A 400 -4.85 13.25 10.70
CA LEU A 400 -5.86 14.28 10.98
C LEU A 400 -7.23 13.91 10.40
N VAL A 401 -7.29 13.48 9.14
CA VAL A 401 -8.55 13.08 8.50
C VAL A 401 -9.13 11.84 9.18
N THR A 402 -8.33 10.83 9.47
CA THR A 402 -8.85 9.54 9.97
C THR A 402 -9.08 9.50 11.48
N THR A 403 -8.27 10.20 12.27
CA THR A 403 -8.25 10.09 13.74
C THR A 403 -8.17 11.43 14.46
N GLY A 404 -8.24 12.55 13.72
CA GLY A 404 -8.23 13.90 14.26
C GLY A 404 -6.94 14.30 14.96
N VAL A 405 -6.96 15.46 15.62
CA VAL A 405 -5.81 15.96 16.39
C VAL A 405 -5.40 14.98 17.50
N LEU A 406 -6.34 14.29 18.14
CA LEU A 406 -6.00 13.29 19.16
C LEU A 406 -5.16 12.15 18.58
N GLY A 407 -5.53 11.68 17.38
CA GLY A 407 -4.83 10.61 16.71
C GLY A 407 -3.46 11.05 16.20
N LEU A 408 -3.36 12.25 15.62
CA LEU A 408 -2.08 12.84 15.23
C LEU A 408 -1.13 12.96 16.44
N VAL A 409 -1.61 13.49 17.56
CA VAL A 409 -0.80 13.63 18.78
C VAL A 409 -0.38 12.26 19.31
N ALA A 410 -1.29 11.28 19.39
CA ALA A 410 -0.96 9.93 19.82
C ALA A 410 0.09 9.29 18.89
N TYR A 411 -0.08 9.43 17.58
CA TYR A 411 0.83 8.92 16.56
C TYR A 411 2.24 9.53 16.68
N LEU A 412 2.35 10.86 16.70
CA LEU A 412 3.63 11.54 16.86
C LEU A 412 4.28 11.25 18.21
N THR A 413 3.48 11.02 19.26
CA THR A 413 3.98 10.61 20.58
C THR A 413 4.58 9.21 20.55
N VAL A 414 4.06 8.27 19.74
CA VAL A 414 4.70 6.95 19.55
C VAL A 414 6.10 7.14 18.93
N PHE A 415 6.24 7.93 17.86
CA PHE A 415 7.55 8.20 17.26
C PHE A 415 8.51 8.90 18.23
N ALA A 416 8.03 9.95 18.90
CA ALA A 416 8.81 10.67 19.91
C ALA A 416 9.27 9.73 21.03
N ALA A 417 8.41 8.84 21.51
CA ALA A 417 8.73 7.90 22.57
C ALA A 417 9.75 6.86 22.11
N VAL A 418 9.60 6.30 20.92
CA VAL A 418 10.54 5.33 20.35
C VAL A 418 11.93 5.95 20.21
N ILE A 419 12.03 7.16 19.65
CA ILE A 419 13.30 7.89 19.53
C ILE A 419 13.87 8.23 20.91
N TYR A 420 13.05 8.80 21.81
CA TYR A 420 13.44 9.15 23.17
C TYR A 420 14.02 7.96 23.93
N TYR A 421 13.32 6.83 23.96
CA TYR A 421 13.77 5.65 24.69
C TYR A 421 15.02 5.03 24.04
N GLY A 422 15.10 5.01 22.71
CA GLY A 422 16.31 4.58 22.01
C GLY A 422 17.53 5.42 22.39
N LEU A 423 17.42 6.75 22.35
CA LEU A 423 18.49 7.66 22.78
C LEU A 423 18.81 7.53 24.27
N LYS A 424 17.79 7.36 25.13
CA LYS A 424 17.96 7.12 26.56
C LYS A 424 18.74 5.84 26.84
N TRP A 425 18.42 4.73 26.16
CA TRP A 425 19.11 3.46 26.35
C TRP A 425 20.55 3.50 25.84
N LEU A 426 20.83 4.27 24.77
CA LEU A 426 22.20 4.58 24.33
C LEU A 426 22.99 5.48 25.31
N GLY A 427 22.37 5.95 26.39
CA GLY A 427 22.99 6.89 27.34
C GLY A 427 23.09 8.33 26.82
N LEU A 428 22.40 8.65 25.72
CA LEU A 428 22.42 9.97 25.07
C LEU A 428 21.42 10.95 25.65
N ILE A 429 20.52 10.53 26.55
CA ILE A 429 19.61 11.42 27.27
C ILE A 429 19.77 11.20 28.78
N THR A 430 20.17 12.23 29.51
CA THR A 430 20.10 12.24 30.98
C THR A 430 18.75 12.80 31.46
N PRO A 431 18.37 12.62 32.75
CA PRO A 431 17.18 13.27 33.31
C PRO A 431 17.18 14.79 33.17
N GLN A 432 18.35 15.43 33.19
CA GLN A 432 18.51 16.88 33.01
C GLN A 432 18.29 17.29 31.55
N ASP A 433 18.76 16.47 30.60
CA ASP A 433 18.64 16.73 29.16
C ASP A 433 17.22 16.50 28.61
N LYS A 434 16.36 15.78 29.36
CA LYS A 434 15.02 15.35 28.90
C LYS A 434 14.20 16.52 28.35
N TRP A 435 14.09 17.61 29.10
CA TRP A 435 13.25 18.74 28.72
C TRP A 435 13.87 19.57 27.59
N LEU A 436 15.21 19.58 27.48
CA LEU A 436 15.88 20.16 26.32
C LEU A 436 15.56 19.37 25.05
N TYR A 437 15.66 18.04 25.09
CA TYR A 437 15.27 17.18 23.96
C TYR A 437 13.81 17.41 23.56
N VAL A 438 12.88 17.35 24.53
CA VAL A 438 11.46 17.56 24.26
C VAL A 438 11.20 18.95 23.70
N GLY A 439 11.82 19.99 24.28
CA GLY A 439 11.69 21.37 23.83
C GLY A 439 12.22 21.58 22.41
N LEU A 440 13.39 21.02 22.07
CA LEU A 440 13.94 21.12 20.72
C LEU A 440 13.12 20.32 19.71
N TYR A 441 12.69 19.10 20.05
CA TYR A 441 11.92 18.24 19.15
C TYR A 441 10.52 18.81 18.85
N ALA A 442 9.76 19.14 19.90
CA ALA A 442 8.42 19.70 19.76
C ALA A 442 8.44 21.15 19.27
N GLY A 443 9.37 21.97 19.80
CA GLY A 443 9.55 23.35 19.38
C GLY A 443 10.05 23.47 17.95
N GLY A 444 10.96 22.57 17.52
CA GLY A 444 11.36 22.44 16.12
C GLY A 444 10.17 22.12 15.22
N GLY A 445 9.33 21.16 15.63
CA GLY A 445 8.09 20.83 14.92
C GLY A 445 7.12 22.02 14.78
N ALA A 446 6.86 22.71 15.88
CA ALA A 446 6.01 23.91 15.88
C ALA A 446 6.58 25.02 14.99
N LEU A 447 7.88 25.29 15.10
CA LEU A 447 8.56 26.29 14.27
C LEU A 447 8.53 25.92 12.79
N GLY A 448 8.77 24.65 12.45
CA GLY A 448 8.72 24.14 11.07
C GLY A 448 7.31 24.25 10.48
N ALA A 449 6.29 23.89 11.25
CA ALA A 449 4.89 24.05 10.86
C ALA A 449 4.53 25.53 10.61
N VAL A 450 4.81 26.41 11.57
CA VAL A 450 4.53 27.85 11.45
C VAL A 450 5.27 28.46 10.27
N THR A 451 6.55 28.14 10.09
CA THR A 451 7.38 28.69 9.01
C THR A 451 6.86 28.28 7.63
N LEU A 452 6.58 26.98 7.41
CA LEU A 452 6.11 26.53 6.10
C LEU A 452 4.66 26.96 5.82
N VAL A 453 3.81 27.03 6.85
CA VAL A 453 2.44 27.55 6.69
C VAL A 453 2.47 29.04 6.36
N ALA A 454 3.30 29.84 7.03
CA ALA A 454 3.46 31.27 6.72
C ALA A 454 4.04 31.49 5.32
N TRP A 455 4.94 30.61 4.87
CA TRP A 455 5.59 30.75 3.57
C TRP A 455 4.73 30.25 2.38
N ARG A 456 4.04 29.12 2.54
CA ARG A 456 3.39 28.39 1.42
C ARG A 456 1.91 28.06 1.64
N GLY A 457 1.36 28.40 2.80
CA GLY A 457 -0.05 28.19 3.16
C GLY A 457 -0.32 26.91 3.97
N PRO A 458 -1.56 26.74 4.47
CA PRO A 458 -1.94 25.65 5.39
C PRO A 458 -1.67 24.23 4.87
N ALA A 459 -1.75 24.03 3.55
CA ALA A 459 -1.46 22.74 2.92
C ALA A 459 -0.04 22.20 3.22
N TYR A 460 0.90 23.06 3.66
CA TYR A 460 2.26 22.66 4.00
C TYR A 460 2.45 22.32 5.49
N PHE A 461 1.40 22.42 6.32
CA PHE A 461 1.43 21.97 7.72
C PHE A 461 1.90 20.51 7.84
N GLY A 462 1.36 19.63 6.97
CA GLY A 462 1.63 18.20 7.01
C GLY A 462 3.09 17.81 6.76
N VAL A 463 3.87 18.68 6.10
CA VAL A 463 5.31 18.50 5.88
C VAL A 463 6.13 19.32 6.88
N GLY A 464 5.69 20.54 7.20
CA GLY A 464 6.41 21.46 8.08
C GLY A 464 6.56 20.94 9.51
N LEU A 465 5.51 20.35 10.05
CA LEU A 465 5.53 19.75 11.39
C LEU A 465 6.60 18.65 11.52
N PRO A 466 6.56 17.55 10.75
CA PRO A 466 7.55 16.48 10.88
C PRO A 466 8.96 16.90 10.45
N PHE A 467 9.09 17.76 9.44
CA PHE A 467 10.39 18.32 9.04
C PHE A 467 11.02 19.10 10.18
N GLY A 468 10.25 19.98 10.84
CA GLY A 468 10.71 20.72 12.01
C GLY A 468 11.11 19.82 13.18
N MET A 469 10.39 18.72 13.41
CA MET A 469 10.73 17.73 14.44
C MET A 469 12.09 17.08 14.19
N LEU A 470 12.40 16.75 12.93
CA LEU A 470 13.72 16.22 12.54
C LEU A 470 14.84 17.25 12.72
N ILE A 471 14.61 18.52 12.38
CA ILE A 471 15.58 19.59 12.64
C ILE A 471 15.82 19.76 14.14
N GLY A 472 14.76 19.74 14.95
CA GLY A 472 14.84 19.76 16.41
C GLY A 472 15.65 18.59 16.99
N LEU A 473 15.43 17.39 16.46
CA LEU A 473 16.21 16.19 16.80
C LEU A 473 17.70 16.35 16.46
N LEU A 474 18.02 16.86 15.27
CA LEU A 474 19.40 17.12 14.86
C LEU A 474 20.07 18.20 15.70
N ALA A 475 19.34 19.26 16.06
CA ALA A 475 19.82 20.31 16.95
C ALA A 475 20.19 19.74 18.34
N TYR A 476 19.37 18.82 18.88
CA TYR A 476 19.68 18.13 20.13
C TYR A 476 20.96 17.29 20.03
N LEU A 477 21.13 16.53 18.95
CA LEU A 477 22.33 15.72 18.75
C LEU A 477 23.59 16.56 18.54
N ALA A 478 23.48 17.70 17.84
CA ALA A 478 24.58 18.65 17.68
C ALA A 478 24.96 19.30 19.02
N TRP A 479 23.99 19.72 19.82
CA TRP A 479 24.19 20.22 21.18
C TRP A 479 24.93 19.18 22.04
N LEU A 480 24.52 17.91 21.95
CA LEU A 480 25.15 16.82 22.69
C LEU A 480 26.63 16.63 22.29
N ALA A 481 26.93 16.66 20.98
CA ALA A 481 28.30 16.55 20.47
C ALA A 481 29.21 17.71 20.92
N LEU A 482 28.66 18.92 21.03
CA LEU A 482 29.39 20.12 21.45
C LEU A 482 29.64 20.16 22.95
N ASN A 483 28.59 19.92 23.75
CA ASN A 483 28.58 20.16 25.20
C ASN A 483 28.96 18.97 26.06
N ARG A 484 28.83 17.73 25.56
CA ARG A 484 29.49 16.58 26.20
C ARG A 484 30.90 16.44 25.66
N THR A 485 31.83 17.28 26.13
CA THR A 485 33.20 16.81 26.36
C THR A 485 33.05 15.65 27.34
N LEU A 486 33.15 14.42 26.82
CA LEU A 486 33.10 13.17 27.59
C LEU A 486 33.86 13.38 28.90
N ARG A 487 33.14 13.42 30.04
CA ARG A 487 33.78 13.46 31.35
C ARG A 487 34.80 12.32 31.38
N SER A 488 36.06 12.70 31.40
CA SER A 488 37.20 11.81 31.48
C SER A 488 37.13 11.05 32.80
N ASN A 489 37.34 9.73 32.73
CA ASN A 489 37.58 8.79 33.82
C ASN A 489 36.61 8.77 35.03
N PRO A 490 35.86 7.67 35.23
CA PRO A 490 35.31 7.33 36.54
C PRO A 490 36.38 7.13 37.63
N GLU A 491 37.65 6.96 37.27
CA GLU A 491 38.74 6.65 38.22
C GLU A 491 39.23 7.83 39.09
N ARG A 492 38.65 9.04 39.00
CA ARG A 492 39.13 10.19 39.80
C ARG A 492 38.17 10.77 40.84
N SER A 493 36.98 10.22 41.05
CA SER A 493 36.17 10.56 42.23
C SER A 493 36.16 9.39 43.22
N GLY A 494 37.13 9.38 44.13
CA GLY A 494 37.29 8.40 45.22
C GLY A 494 36.20 8.48 46.30
N THR A 495 34.93 8.60 45.92
CA THR A 495 33.80 8.51 46.84
C THR A 495 33.12 7.17 46.66
N ARG A 496 33.33 6.28 47.64
CA ARG A 496 32.55 5.04 47.82
C ARG A 496 31.04 5.38 47.75
N PRO A 497 30.21 4.53 47.14
CA PRO A 497 28.77 4.75 47.14
C PRO A 497 28.26 4.69 48.58
N SER A 498 27.55 5.73 49.03
CA SER A 498 26.78 5.68 50.26
C SER A 498 25.65 4.67 50.09
N THR A 499 25.68 3.63 50.92
CA THR A 499 24.58 2.68 51.12
C THR A 499 23.35 3.43 51.59
N THR A 500 22.55 3.91 50.63
CA THR A 500 21.22 4.45 50.92
C THR A 500 20.25 3.30 50.68
N THR A 501 19.78 2.73 51.78
CA THR A 501 18.75 1.69 51.84
C THR A 501 17.41 2.26 51.39
N THR A 502 17.20 2.43 50.09
CA THR A 502 15.85 2.52 49.53
C THR A 502 15.37 1.10 49.24
N ASN A 503 14.45 0.61 50.07
CA ASN A 503 13.78 -0.70 49.96
C ASN A 503 12.91 -0.86 48.68
N ASP A 504 13.07 0.02 47.69
CA ASP A 504 12.23 0.04 46.50
C ASP A 504 12.97 -0.63 45.34
N VAL A 505 12.81 -1.95 45.25
CA VAL A 505 13.41 -2.79 44.18
C VAL A 505 13.08 -2.21 42.79
N ALA A 506 11.93 -1.57 42.63
CA ALA A 506 11.52 -0.91 41.38
C ALA A 506 12.44 0.28 41.00
N SER A 507 12.92 1.06 41.96
CA SER A 507 13.79 2.23 41.69
C SER A 507 15.21 1.79 41.32
N ALA A 508 15.73 0.75 41.95
CA ALA A 508 17.03 0.14 41.63
C ALA A 508 17.05 -0.50 40.23
N HIS A 509 15.98 -1.22 39.85
CA HIS A 509 15.81 -1.75 38.49
C HIS A 509 15.75 -0.61 37.44
N ALA A 510 15.06 0.49 37.77
CA ALA A 510 14.95 1.67 36.91
C ALA A 510 16.26 2.48 36.80
N GLU A 511 17.18 2.37 37.76
CA GLU A 511 18.48 3.05 37.76
C GLU A 511 19.57 2.22 37.07
N GLN A 512 19.56 0.90 37.22
CA GLN A 512 20.43 -0.02 36.47
C GLN A 512 20.06 -0.07 34.97
N ALA A 513 18.76 -0.03 34.64
CA ALA A 513 18.28 0.09 33.25
C ALA A 513 18.69 1.41 32.57
N ARG A 514 19.17 2.43 33.32
CA ARG A 514 19.69 3.69 32.76
C ARG A 514 21.12 3.58 32.23
N ARG A 515 21.90 2.54 32.59
CA ARG A 515 23.34 2.41 32.23
C ARG A 515 23.62 1.31 31.19
N VAL A 516 22.58 0.82 30.52
CA VAL A 516 22.55 -0.47 29.80
C VAL A 516 23.48 -0.61 28.60
N VAL A 517 23.83 0.48 27.93
CA VAL A 517 24.69 0.46 26.72
C VAL A 517 26.13 0.91 27.01
N GLU A 518 26.45 1.30 28.25
CA GLU A 518 27.84 1.57 28.62
C GLU A 518 28.64 0.26 28.67
N GLY A 519 29.26 -0.09 27.53
CA GLY A 519 30.16 -1.24 27.38
C GLY A 519 29.61 -2.43 26.58
N ASP A 520 28.36 -2.42 26.13
CA ASP A 520 27.78 -3.50 25.30
C ASP A 520 27.65 -3.07 23.84
N GLU A 521 28.73 -3.31 23.07
CA GLU A 521 28.83 -2.93 21.65
C GLU A 521 27.68 -3.50 20.80
N TRP A 522 27.23 -4.73 21.09
CA TRP A 522 26.19 -5.40 20.32
C TRP A 522 24.84 -4.67 20.43
N LYS A 523 24.44 -4.29 21.65
CA LYS A 523 23.21 -3.52 21.88
C LYS A 523 23.26 -2.16 21.22
N ALA A 524 24.40 -1.47 21.31
CA ALA A 524 24.59 -0.17 20.68
C ALA A 524 24.34 -0.24 19.17
N LEU A 525 24.98 -1.19 18.49
CA LEU A 525 24.87 -1.39 17.05
C LEU A 525 23.42 -1.63 16.58
N ILE A 526 22.68 -2.48 17.29
CA ILE A 526 21.29 -2.79 16.92
C ILE A 526 20.38 -1.59 17.18
N ILE A 527 20.50 -0.94 18.34
CA ILE A 527 19.65 0.20 18.70
C ILE A 527 19.83 1.34 17.70
N THR A 528 21.07 1.67 17.31
CA THR A 528 21.32 2.73 16.33
C THR A 528 20.74 2.37 14.96
N ALA A 529 20.90 1.13 14.51
CA ALA A 529 20.41 0.68 13.21
C ALA A 529 18.87 0.68 13.13
N LEU A 530 18.19 0.18 14.16
CA LEU A 530 16.73 0.24 14.27
C LEU A 530 16.23 1.69 14.23
N LEU A 531 16.88 2.59 14.98
CA LEU A 531 16.55 4.00 14.99
C LEU A 531 16.79 4.68 13.62
N GLY A 532 17.86 4.30 12.92
CA GLY A 532 18.10 4.74 11.54
C GLY A 532 16.97 4.35 10.59
N GLY A 533 16.50 3.10 10.67
CA GLY A 533 15.36 2.62 9.86
C GLY A 533 14.03 3.31 10.23
N ILE A 534 13.80 3.59 11.52
CA ILE A 534 12.62 4.33 11.99
C ILE A 534 12.63 5.78 11.51
N VAL A 535 13.78 6.47 11.54
CA VAL A 535 13.90 7.84 11.02
C VAL A 535 13.76 7.87 9.49
N ALA A 536 14.28 6.86 8.79
CA ALA A 536 14.06 6.73 7.35
C ALA A 536 12.57 6.62 7.01
N HIS A 537 11.86 5.74 7.73
CA HIS A 537 10.41 5.57 7.59
C HIS A 537 9.64 6.84 7.93
N PHE A 538 9.92 7.47 9.09
CA PHE A 538 9.27 8.71 9.50
C PHE A 538 9.42 9.81 8.45
N THR A 539 10.58 9.92 7.82
CA THR A 539 10.82 10.91 6.78
C THR A 539 10.02 10.60 5.50
N GLU A 540 9.94 9.33 5.10
CA GLU A 540 9.34 8.91 3.83
C GLU A 540 7.82 9.05 3.81
N ILE A 541 7.14 8.69 4.90
CA ILE A 541 5.66 8.65 4.97
C ILE A 541 4.98 10.02 4.86
N HIS A 542 5.72 11.12 4.97
CA HIS A 542 5.20 12.47 4.73
C HIS A 542 5.23 12.88 3.25
N PHE A 543 5.80 12.03 2.39
CA PHE A 543 5.81 12.17 0.93
C PHE A 543 5.32 10.89 0.22
N GLY A 544 4.85 9.89 0.97
CA GLY A 544 4.54 8.54 0.52
C GLY A 544 3.27 8.01 1.18
N ILE A 545 3.07 6.70 1.08
CA ILE A 545 1.97 6.00 1.78
C ILE A 545 2.59 4.84 2.54
N ALA A 546 2.31 4.74 3.84
CA ALA A 546 2.75 3.62 4.65
C ALA A 546 1.98 2.33 4.27
N THR A 547 2.69 1.37 3.70
CA THR A 547 2.21 0.04 3.28
C THR A 547 2.15 -0.98 4.42
N VAL A 548 1.58 -2.16 4.16
CA VAL A 548 1.61 -3.27 5.11
C VAL A 548 3.03 -3.66 5.51
N SER A 549 3.96 -3.65 4.56
CA SER A 549 5.36 -4.00 4.81
C SER A 549 6.02 -2.98 5.73
N THR A 550 5.91 -1.68 5.44
CA THR A 550 6.56 -0.63 6.24
C THR A 550 5.93 -0.48 7.63
N ARG A 551 4.60 -0.54 7.76
CA ARG A 551 3.90 -0.51 9.06
C ARG A 551 4.29 -1.69 9.95
N LEU A 552 4.32 -2.91 9.40
CA LEU A 552 4.75 -4.11 10.13
C LEU A 552 6.21 -4.00 10.61
N HIS A 553 7.11 -3.48 9.76
CA HIS A 553 8.51 -3.27 10.11
C HIS A 553 8.67 -2.21 11.20
N PHE A 554 7.94 -1.09 11.12
CA PHE A 554 7.96 -0.05 12.16
C PHE A 554 7.61 -0.62 13.53
N TRP A 555 6.48 -1.34 13.63
CA TRP A 555 6.03 -1.96 14.86
C TRP A 555 7.01 -3.03 15.35
N THR A 556 7.57 -3.84 14.46
CA THR A 556 8.60 -4.83 14.82
C THR A 556 9.88 -4.16 15.34
N TYR A 557 10.33 -3.07 14.72
CA TYR A 557 11.52 -2.34 15.13
C TYR A 557 11.32 -1.66 16.48
N ALA A 558 10.14 -1.08 16.73
CA ALA A 558 9.78 -0.54 18.04
C ALA A 558 9.79 -1.62 19.13
N ALA A 559 9.27 -2.83 18.83
CA ALA A 559 9.32 -3.97 19.75
C ALA A 559 10.76 -4.43 20.02
N LEU A 560 11.59 -4.56 18.98
CA LEU A 560 13.00 -4.93 19.13
C LEU A 560 13.79 -3.90 19.93
N LEU A 561 13.55 -2.61 19.70
CA LEU A 561 14.18 -1.54 20.45
C LEU A 561 13.87 -1.69 21.95
N LEU A 562 12.60 -1.94 22.29
CA LEU A 562 12.16 -2.20 23.66
C LEU A 562 12.82 -3.46 24.25
N VAL A 563 12.91 -4.54 23.47
CA VAL A 563 13.51 -5.80 23.93
C VAL A 563 14.99 -5.63 24.23
N VAL A 564 15.76 -5.05 23.30
CA VAL A 564 17.21 -4.90 23.41
C VAL A 564 17.57 -3.84 24.45
N GLY A 565 16.87 -2.70 24.47
CA GLY A 565 17.18 -1.57 25.33
C GLY A 565 16.65 -1.67 26.76
N TRP A 566 15.56 -2.42 26.99
CA TRP A 566 14.89 -2.45 28.31
C TRP A 566 14.61 -3.85 28.85
N VAL A 567 14.14 -4.80 28.05
CA VAL A 567 13.76 -6.14 28.56
C VAL A 567 14.97 -7.00 28.91
N MET A 568 15.89 -7.23 27.96
CA MET A 568 17.07 -8.08 28.17
C MET A 568 17.97 -7.63 29.34
N PRO A 569 18.25 -6.32 29.52
CA PRO A 569 19.10 -5.85 30.62
C PRO A 569 18.53 -6.13 32.01
N LEU A 570 17.21 -6.06 32.18
CA LEU A 570 16.55 -6.30 33.46
C LEU A 570 16.61 -7.77 33.93
N ARG A 571 16.87 -8.72 33.03
CA ARG A 571 17.07 -10.14 33.38
C ARG A 571 18.43 -10.46 34.01
N VAL A 572 19.41 -9.55 33.92
CA VAL A 572 20.79 -9.76 34.43
C VAL A 572 20.90 -9.48 35.93
N LEU A 573 19.81 -9.08 36.61
CA LEU A 573 19.84 -8.83 38.04
C LEU A 573 20.09 -10.14 38.82
N PRO A 574 21.09 -10.19 39.72
CA PRO A 574 21.28 -11.36 40.58
C PRO A 574 20.00 -11.58 41.37
N LYS A 575 19.47 -12.81 41.36
CA LYS A 575 18.52 -13.23 42.40
C LYS A 575 19.18 -12.93 43.74
N ALA A 576 18.65 -11.94 44.47
CA ALA A 576 19.11 -11.62 45.80
C ALA A 576 19.17 -12.91 46.63
N GLN A 577 20.38 -13.22 47.13
CA GLN A 577 20.68 -14.18 48.19
C GLN A 577 19.72 -15.39 48.26
N GLN A 578 19.83 -16.30 47.28
CA GLN A 578 19.67 -17.71 47.65
C GLN A 578 20.96 -18.07 48.37
N THR A 579 20.86 -18.20 49.69
CA THR A 579 21.87 -18.71 50.61
C THR A 579 22.79 -19.72 49.91
N GLU A 580 24.07 -19.36 49.81
CA GLU A 580 25.13 -20.31 49.53
C GLU A 580 25.14 -21.36 50.64
N THR A 581 24.33 -22.42 50.48
CA THR A 581 24.62 -23.69 51.12
C THR A 581 25.87 -24.22 50.45
N ALA A 582 26.97 -24.22 51.19
CA ALA A 582 28.27 -24.70 50.76
C ALA A 582 28.16 -26.02 49.97
N GLU A 583 28.59 -26.00 48.70
CA GLU A 583 28.68 -27.21 47.89
C GLU A 583 29.68 -28.19 48.52
N PRO A 584 29.35 -29.48 48.66
CA PRO A 584 30.32 -30.48 49.09
C PRO A 584 31.41 -30.64 48.02
N LYS A 585 32.67 -30.65 48.46
CA LYS A 585 33.85 -30.84 47.59
C LYS A 585 33.77 -32.20 46.87
N LEU A 586 33.30 -32.20 45.62
CA LEU A 586 33.30 -33.36 44.74
C LEU A 586 34.73 -33.76 44.34
N SER A 587 35.00 -35.07 44.31
CA SER A 587 36.31 -35.63 43.96
C SER A 587 36.67 -35.42 42.48
N ARG A 588 37.98 -35.45 42.16
CA ARG A 588 38.52 -35.23 40.80
C ARG A 588 37.95 -36.18 39.74
N ARG A 589 37.52 -37.39 40.16
CA ARG A 589 36.88 -38.40 39.31
C ARG A 589 35.41 -38.07 39.00
N ALA A 590 34.68 -37.47 39.95
CA ALA A 590 33.32 -36.97 39.72
C ALA A 590 33.31 -35.70 38.84
N ARG A 591 34.35 -34.86 38.92
CA ARG A 591 34.56 -33.75 37.96
C ARG A 591 34.83 -34.24 36.55
N ALA A 592 35.59 -35.32 36.39
CA ALA A 592 35.85 -35.92 35.08
C ALA A 592 34.59 -36.58 34.49
N ALA A 593 33.80 -37.30 35.31
CA ALA A 593 32.52 -37.89 34.89
C ALA A 593 31.48 -36.83 34.51
N ARG A 594 31.43 -35.70 35.24
CA ARG A 594 30.56 -34.55 34.94
C ARG A 594 31.04 -33.73 33.74
N ALA A 595 32.33 -33.84 33.38
CA ALA A 595 32.89 -33.26 32.16
C ALA A 595 32.61 -34.14 30.91
N THR A 596 32.49 -35.45 31.07
CA THR A 596 32.05 -36.39 30.01
C THR A 596 30.52 -36.48 29.87
N GLU A 597 29.75 -36.08 30.88
CA GLU A 597 28.28 -35.90 30.81
C GLU A 597 27.85 -34.49 30.35
N LYS A 598 28.60 -33.83 29.47
CA LYS A 598 28.00 -32.79 28.62
C LYS A 598 27.11 -33.50 27.60
N ARG A 599 25.87 -33.82 27.99
CA ARG A 599 24.80 -34.13 27.02
C ARG A 599 24.87 -33.06 25.92
N PRO A 600 24.92 -33.43 24.63
CA PRO A 600 24.87 -32.44 23.56
C PRO A 600 23.57 -31.66 23.76
N SER A 601 23.68 -30.36 23.99
CA SER A 601 22.50 -29.51 24.14
C SER A 601 21.67 -29.63 22.86
N ASN A 602 20.36 -29.85 23.00
CA ASN A 602 19.38 -29.77 21.90
C ASN A 602 19.44 -28.44 21.12
N ALA A 603 20.19 -27.44 21.61
CA ALA A 603 20.57 -26.22 20.89
C ALA A 603 21.13 -26.48 19.48
N ASN A 604 21.80 -27.62 19.24
CA ASN A 604 22.38 -27.94 17.93
C ASN A 604 21.34 -28.25 16.83
N ALA A 605 20.10 -28.60 17.18
CA ALA A 605 19.04 -28.90 16.19
C ALA A 605 18.27 -27.63 15.77
N ALA A 606 18.05 -26.69 16.69
CA ALA A 606 17.41 -25.40 16.38
C ALA A 606 18.22 -24.58 15.38
N THR A 607 19.54 -24.49 15.59
CA THR A 607 20.47 -23.75 14.73
C THR A 607 20.61 -24.37 13.34
N ALA A 608 20.32 -25.66 13.21
CA ALA A 608 20.30 -26.38 11.95
C ALA A 608 19.01 -26.24 11.14
N LEU A 609 17.86 -26.29 11.82
CA LEU A 609 16.56 -26.40 11.17
C LEU A 609 15.90 -25.03 10.89
N PHE A 610 16.30 -23.98 11.62
CA PHE A 610 15.83 -22.62 11.35
C PHE A 610 16.15 -22.12 9.93
N PRO A 611 17.40 -22.25 9.42
CA PRO A 611 17.70 -21.87 8.03
C PRO A 611 16.85 -22.62 7.01
N ILE A 612 16.49 -23.90 7.27
CA ILE A 612 15.58 -24.66 6.41
C ILE A 612 14.20 -23.99 6.37
N PHE A 613 13.62 -23.68 7.54
CA PHE A 613 12.30 -23.04 7.62
C PHE A 613 12.24 -21.72 6.84
N ILE A 614 13.18 -20.80 7.07
CA ILE A 614 13.16 -19.48 6.40
C ILE A 614 13.43 -19.59 4.90
N ASN A 615 14.40 -20.41 4.50
CA ASN A 615 14.74 -20.58 3.08
C ASN A 615 13.57 -21.23 2.33
N SER A 616 12.94 -22.27 2.91
CA SER A 616 11.74 -22.89 2.34
C SER A 616 10.54 -21.93 2.28
N LEU A 617 10.36 -21.05 3.26
CA LEU A 617 9.28 -20.06 3.23
C LEU A 617 9.48 -19.05 2.10
N ILE A 618 10.70 -18.53 1.92
CA ILE A 618 11.02 -17.59 0.85
C ILE A 618 10.86 -18.27 -0.52
N LEU A 619 11.41 -19.47 -0.69
CA LEU A 619 11.31 -20.22 -1.95
C LEU A 619 9.87 -20.63 -2.28
N ALA A 620 9.06 -21.02 -1.28
CA ALA A 620 7.64 -21.31 -1.50
C ALA A 620 6.86 -20.05 -1.90
N THR A 621 7.15 -18.91 -1.28
CA THR A 621 6.52 -17.62 -1.65
C THR A 621 6.92 -17.21 -3.07
N MET A 622 8.20 -17.34 -3.43
CA MET A 622 8.66 -17.10 -4.80
C MET A 622 8.04 -18.07 -5.79
N SER A 623 7.87 -19.35 -5.42
CA SER A 623 7.20 -20.33 -6.26
C SER A 623 5.76 -19.92 -6.56
N TYR A 624 5.01 -19.47 -5.56
CA TYR A 624 3.65 -18.97 -5.74
C TYR A 624 3.62 -17.75 -6.67
N ASN A 625 4.53 -16.80 -6.47
CA ASN A 625 4.59 -15.56 -7.22
C ASN A 625 4.96 -15.75 -8.70
N PHE A 626 5.90 -16.65 -9.00
CA PHE A 626 6.61 -16.66 -10.28
C PHE A 626 6.49 -17.96 -11.07
N LEU A 627 6.18 -19.10 -10.44
CA LEU A 627 5.93 -20.32 -11.20
C LEU A 627 4.50 -20.29 -11.76
N GLY A 628 4.35 -20.70 -13.01
CA GLY A 628 3.06 -20.66 -13.69
C GLY A 628 2.95 -21.73 -14.77
N ASN A 629 1.82 -21.73 -15.45
CA ASN A 629 1.54 -22.64 -16.56
C ASN A 629 1.21 -21.85 -17.83
N ALA A 630 2.19 -21.10 -18.33
CA ALA A 630 2.01 -20.23 -19.50
C ALA A 630 1.73 -21.03 -20.78
N ASP A 631 2.43 -22.15 -20.97
CA ASP A 631 2.33 -23.00 -22.17
C ASP A 631 1.18 -24.05 -22.06
N LYS A 632 0.34 -23.95 -21.01
CA LYS A 632 -0.78 -24.88 -20.71
C LYS A 632 -0.40 -26.36 -20.74
N THR A 633 0.81 -26.69 -20.30
CA THR A 633 1.27 -28.08 -20.25
C THR A 633 0.67 -28.80 -19.05
N THR A 634 0.65 -30.14 -19.08
CA THR A 634 0.19 -30.99 -17.96
C THR A 634 1.35 -31.61 -17.17
N SER A 635 2.58 -31.51 -17.69
CA SER A 635 3.79 -32.01 -17.02
C SER A 635 4.28 -31.01 -15.97
N VAL A 636 4.23 -31.40 -14.70
CA VAL A 636 4.71 -30.58 -13.57
C VAL A 636 6.20 -30.23 -13.71
N ALA A 637 7.02 -31.21 -14.11
CA ALA A 637 8.44 -31.00 -14.35
C ALA A 637 8.69 -30.06 -15.54
N GLY A 638 7.85 -30.15 -16.58
CA GLY A 638 7.84 -29.24 -17.71
C GLY A 638 7.56 -27.80 -17.27
N MET A 639 6.45 -27.56 -16.57
CA MET A 639 6.08 -26.23 -16.05
C MET A 639 7.18 -25.62 -15.17
N LEU A 640 7.81 -26.43 -14.32
CA LEU A 640 8.91 -25.97 -13.46
C LEU A 640 10.11 -25.55 -14.29
N ALA A 641 10.54 -26.37 -15.26
CA ALA A 641 11.65 -26.04 -16.14
C ALA A 641 11.35 -24.79 -16.97
N GLU A 642 10.15 -24.68 -17.55
CA GLU A 642 9.74 -23.55 -18.37
C GLU A 642 9.68 -22.25 -17.57
N SER A 643 9.05 -22.26 -16.39
CA SER A 643 8.97 -21.08 -15.51
C SER A 643 10.35 -20.56 -15.09
N LEU A 644 11.36 -21.43 -15.00
CA LEU A 644 12.72 -21.05 -14.60
C LEU A 644 13.64 -20.69 -15.79
N THR A 645 13.34 -21.18 -17.00
CA THR A 645 14.27 -21.14 -18.14
C THR A 645 13.71 -20.52 -19.42
N LYS A 646 12.44 -20.09 -19.44
CA LYS A 646 11.81 -19.41 -20.57
C LYS A 646 11.34 -17.99 -20.23
N LEU A 647 11.36 -17.12 -21.23
CA LEU A 647 10.77 -15.78 -21.23
C LEU A 647 10.14 -15.54 -22.61
N ASN A 648 8.82 -15.34 -22.68
CA ASN A 648 8.09 -15.10 -23.93
C ASN A 648 8.43 -16.13 -25.03
N GLY A 649 8.49 -17.41 -24.68
CA GLY A 649 8.84 -18.50 -25.60
C GLY A 649 10.33 -18.65 -25.94
N THR A 650 11.19 -17.75 -25.47
CA THR A 650 12.66 -17.80 -25.69
C THR A 650 13.40 -18.26 -24.44
N THR A 651 14.60 -18.85 -24.60
CA THR A 651 15.43 -19.27 -23.47
C THR A 651 15.94 -18.07 -22.67
N SER A 652 15.66 -18.04 -21.37
CA SER A 652 16.16 -17.03 -20.43
C SER A 652 16.38 -17.65 -19.04
N PHE A 653 17.59 -17.52 -18.49
CA PHE A 653 17.95 -18.07 -17.18
C PHE A 653 17.74 -17.08 -16.02
N GLY A 654 17.07 -15.95 -16.25
CA GLY A 654 16.88 -14.91 -15.23
C GLY A 654 16.19 -15.43 -13.96
N MET A 655 15.10 -16.18 -14.12
CA MET A 655 14.35 -16.76 -13.00
C MET A 655 15.14 -17.88 -12.30
N LEU A 656 15.78 -18.78 -13.07
CA LEU A 656 16.67 -19.79 -12.50
C LEU A 656 17.77 -19.16 -11.64
N LEU A 657 18.41 -18.10 -12.15
CA LEU A 657 19.46 -17.37 -11.42
C LEU A 657 18.90 -16.70 -10.15
N LEU A 658 17.73 -16.07 -10.23
CA LEU A 658 17.06 -15.47 -9.06
C LEU A 658 16.82 -16.52 -7.96
N PHE A 659 16.20 -17.66 -8.30
CA PHE A 659 15.96 -18.75 -7.35
C PHE A 659 17.26 -19.33 -6.78
N ALA A 660 18.26 -19.57 -7.64
CA ALA A 660 19.55 -20.12 -7.22
C ALA A 660 20.28 -19.18 -6.26
N VAL A 661 20.41 -17.89 -6.59
CA VAL A 661 21.08 -16.89 -5.75
C VAL A 661 20.38 -16.77 -4.40
N VAL A 662 19.05 -16.67 -4.38
CA VAL A 662 18.28 -16.57 -3.13
C VAL A 662 18.45 -17.85 -2.29
N TRP A 663 18.39 -19.03 -2.91
CA TRP A 663 18.55 -20.31 -2.24
C TRP A 663 19.94 -20.48 -1.61
N PHE A 664 21.01 -20.22 -2.36
CA PHE A 664 22.39 -20.34 -1.88
C PHE A 664 22.75 -19.30 -0.83
N VAL A 665 22.28 -18.05 -0.98
CA VAL A 665 22.46 -17.02 0.05
C VAL A 665 21.79 -17.44 1.35
N GLY A 666 20.60 -18.06 1.30
CA GLY A 666 19.92 -18.63 2.47
C GLY A 666 20.76 -19.66 3.24
N VAL A 667 21.59 -20.44 2.53
CA VAL A 667 22.49 -21.45 3.11
C VAL A 667 23.69 -20.82 3.82
N ALA A 668 24.10 -19.61 3.44
CA ALA A 668 25.28 -18.95 4.03
C ALA A 668 25.12 -18.65 5.54
N TRP A 669 23.89 -18.65 6.06
CA TRP A 669 23.62 -18.47 7.50
C TRP A 669 23.81 -19.73 8.35
N SER A 670 24.11 -20.88 7.75
CA SER A 670 24.41 -22.11 8.49
C SER A 670 25.69 -21.98 9.33
N GLU A 671 25.73 -22.63 10.49
CA GLU A 671 26.84 -22.50 11.44
C GLU A 671 28.16 -23.13 10.96
N ASN A 672 28.06 -24.21 10.20
CA ASN A 672 29.19 -24.97 9.66
C ASN A 672 28.81 -25.66 8.34
N GLU A 673 29.81 -26.24 7.67
CA GLU A 673 29.65 -26.91 6.37
C GLU A 673 28.63 -28.05 6.39
N ARG A 674 28.61 -28.87 7.46
CA ARG A 674 27.63 -29.96 7.59
C ARG A 674 26.20 -29.44 7.64
N TRP A 675 25.96 -28.39 8.42
CA TRP A 675 24.64 -27.76 8.50
C TRP A 675 24.29 -26.99 7.24
N ALA A 676 25.27 -26.46 6.52
CA ALA A 676 25.07 -25.86 5.20
C ALA A 676 24.53 -26.89 4.20
N LEU A 677 25.13 -28.09 4.13
CA LEU A 677 24.66 -29.18 3.28
C LEU A 677 23.25 -29.67 3.66
N ILE A 678 22.97 -29.80 4.96
CA ILE A 678 21.63 -30.17 5.46
C ILE A 678 20.60 -29.08 5.14
N THR A 679 20.98 -27.81 5.28
CA THR A 679 20.11 -26.68 4.95
C THR A 679 19.80 -26.66 3.46
N LEU A 680 20.83 -26.84 2.61
CA LEU A 680 20.71 -26.92 1.17
C LEU A 680 19.73 -28.02 0.77
N ALA A 681 19.99 -29.26 1.17
CA ALA A 681 19.16 -30.41 0.81
C ALA A 681 17.74 -30.34 1.41
N GLY A 682 17.62 -29.97 2.69
CA GLY A 682 16.35 -29.87 3.39
C GLY A 682 15.44 -28.78 2.83
N SER A 683 16.00 -27.59 2.55
CA SER A 683 15.22 -26.51 1.97
C SER A 683 14.79 -26.81 0.53
N ALA A 684 15.63 -27.47 -0.28
CA ALA A 684 15.26 -27.94 -1.61
C ALA A 684 14.13 -28.97 -1.57
N LEU A 685 14.20 -29.95 -0.68
CA LEU A 685 13.14 -30.96 -0.57
C LEU A 685 11.79 -30.32 -0.25
N VAL A 686 11.73 -29.46 0.77
CA VAL A 686 10.50 -28.78 1.17
C VAL A 686 9.99 -27.83 0.07
N TRP A 687 10.90 -27.11 -0.60
CA TRP A 687 10.56 -26.25 -1.74
C TRP A 687 9.99 -27.05 -2.92
N LEU A 688 10.64 -28.14 -3.31
CA LEU A 688 10.19 -28.98 -4.43
C LEU A 688 8.86 -29.65 -4.12
N VAL A 689 8.62 -30.12 -2.89
CA VAL A 689 7.30 -30.65 -2.50
C VAL A 689 6.21 -29.60 -2.70
N PHE A 690 6.45 -28.36 -2.27
CA PHE A 690 5.50 -27.27 -2.50
C PHE A 690 5.33 -26.95 -4.00
N ALA A 691 6.44 -26.80 -4.73
CA ALA A 691 6.42 -26.45 -6.15
C ALA A 691 5.65 -27.50 -6.97
N PHE A 692 5.86 -28.79 -6.69
CA PHE A 692 5.12 -29.88 -7.34
C PHE A 692 3.64 -29.89 -6.97
N TYR A 693 3.29 -29.64 -5.71
CA TYR A 693 1.90 -29.50 -5.29
C TYR A 693 1.20 -28.33 -6.01
N TYR A 694 1.84 -27.15 -6.01
CA TYR A 694 1.32 -25.93 -6.61
C TYR A 694 1.18 -26.07 -8.13
N LEU A 695 2.24 -26.44 -8.84
CA LEU A 695 2.20 -26.66 -10.29
C LEU A 695 1.29 -27.84 -10.68
N GLY A 696 1.21 -28.88 -9.86
CA GLY A 696 0.25 -29.97 -10.04
C GLY A 696 -1.20 -29.47 -9.96
N SER A 697 -1.50 -28.54 -9.05
CA SER A 697 -2.82 -27.90 -8.99
C SER A 697 -3.12 -27.06 -10.23
N LEU A 698 -2.13 -26.32 -10.75
CA LEU A 698 -2.28 -25.56 -12.00
C LEU A 698 -2.44 -26.46 -13.22
N GLY A 699 -1.71 -27.58 -13.28
CA GLY A 699 -1.87 -28.59 -14.31
C GLY A 699 -3.24 -29.25 -14.28
N ALA A 700 -3.76 -29.56 -13.09
CA ALA A 700 -5.10 -30.10 -12.91
C ALA A 700 -6.21 -29.11 -13.30
N ILE A 701 -5.97 -27.80 -13.13
CA ILE A 701 -6.88 -26.74 -13.62
C ILE A 701 -6.78 -26.64 -15.15
N ALA A 702 -5.57 -26.61 -15.71
CA ALA A 702 -5.35 -26.47 -17.16
C ALA A 702 -5.84 -27.69 -17.97
N ALA A 703 -5.83 -28.89 -17.37
CA ALA A 703 -6.35 -30.10 -18.00
C ALA A 703 -7.89 -30.16 -18.05
N ARG A 704 -8.61 -29.21 -17.42
CA ARG A 704 -10.07 -29.14 -17.50
C ARG A 704 -10.49 -28.35 -18.73
N GLU A 705 -11.25 -28.99 -19.60
CA GLU A 705 -11.95 -28.37 -20.71
C GLU A 705 -13.45 -28.29 -20.36
N PRO A 706 -13.91 -27.20 -19.72
CA PRO A 706 -15.30 -27.09 -19.29
C PRO A 706 -16.25 -27.07 -20.49
N ALA A 707 -17.19 -28.02 -20.53
CA ALA A 707 -18.16 -28.15 -21.62
C ALA A 707 -19.33 -27.16 -21.49
N ASN A 708 -19.54 -26.60 -20.30
CA ASN A 708 -20.63 -25.67 -20.00
C ASN A 708 -20.22 -24.67 -18.91
N ILE A 709 -21.08 -23.66 -18.69
CA ILE A 709 -20.82 -22.59 -17.71
C ILE A 709 -20.68 -23.12 -16.28
N GLN A 710 -21.43 -24.15 -15.87
CA GLN A 710 -21.33 -24.70 -14.52
C GLN A 710 -19.99 -25.38 -14.28
N GLU A 711 -19.49 -26.13 -15.26
CA GLU A 711 -18.15 -26.71 -15.23
C GLU A 711 -17.06 -25.63 -15.24
N PHE A 712 -17.25 -24.55 -16.02
CA PHE A 712 -16.34 -23.41 -16.03
C PHE A 712 -16.28 -22.73 -14.65
N LEU A 713 -17.43 -22.43 -14.04
CA LEU A 713 -17.52 -21.86 -12.69
C LEU A 713 -16.90 -22.79 -11.64
N SER A 714 -17.10 -24.11 -11.76
CA SER A 714 -16.44 -25.09 -10.89
C SER A 714 -14.91 -25.05 -11.02
N THR A 715 -14.40 -24.83 -12.24
CA THR A 715 -12.98 -24.67 -12.52
C THR A 715 -12.46 -23.36 -11.93
N MET A 716 -13.23 -22.28 -12.00
CA MET A 716 -12.86 -21.00 -11.37
C MET A 716 -12.87 -21.07 -9.83
N ARG A 717 -13.73 -21.89 -9.21
CA ARG A 717 -13.63 -22.20 -7.77
C ARG A 717 -12.32 -22.91 -7.43
N LEU A 718 -11.79 -23.76 -8.31
CA LEU A 718 -10.49 -24.40 -8.12
C LEU A 718 -9.33 -23.40 -8.25
N VAL A 719 -9.43 -22.43 -9.16
CA VAL A 719 -8.49 -21.29 -9.20
C VAL A 719 -8.49 -20.57 -7.85
N GLY A 720 -9.66 -20.27 -7.28
CA GLY A 720 -9.78 -19.76 -5.91
C GLY A 720 -9.18 -20.69 -4.83
N GLY A 721 -9.15 -22.00 -5.07
CA GLY A 721 -8.51 -22.99 -4.20
C GLY A 721 -6.99 -22.85 -4.11
N VAL A 722 -6.33 -22.23 -5.09
CA VAL A 722 -4.88 -22.05 -5.13
C VAL A 722 -4.36 -21.23 -3.95
N ILE A 723 -5.02 -20.10 -3.61
CA ILE A 723 -4.64 -19.32 -2.42
C ILE A 723 -4.91 -20.07 -1.12
N SER A 724 -5.98 -20.87 -1.07
CA SER A 724 -6.25 -21.73 0.10
C SER A 724 -5.16 -22.78 0.29
N GLY A 725 -4.70 -23.41 -0.80
CA GLY A 725 -3.56 -24.33 -0.80
C GLY A 725 -2.28 -23.68 -0.28
N PHE A 726 -1.99 -22.45 -0.70
CA PHE A 726 -0.86 -21.67 -0.18
C PHE A 726 -0.97 -21.38 1.33
N VAL A 727 -2.15 -20.97 1.81
CA VAL A 727 -2.39 -20.71 3.25
C VAL A 727 -2.28 -21.98 4.09
N ILE A 728 -2.75 -23.12 3.57
CA ILE A 728 -2.58 -24.44 4.23
C ILE A 728 -1.09 -24.78 4.32
N TRP A 729 -0.35 -24.64 3.22
CA TRP A 729 1.09 -24.89 3.19
C TRP A 729 1.85 -23.97 4.16
N LEU A 730 1.49 -22.69 4.21
CA LEU A 730 2.03 -21.73 5.17
C LEU A 730 1.76 -22.18 6.61
N THR A 731 0.56 -22.69 6.92
CA THR A 731 0.23 -23.22 8.25
C THR A 731 1.09 -24.44 8.61
N VAL A 732 1.34 -25.34 7.65
CA VAL A 732 2.26 -26.48 7.82
C VAL A 732 3.69 -26.00 8.08
N LEU A 733 4.18 -25.02 7.31
CA LEU A 733 5.49 -24.41 7.53
C LEU A 733 5.60 -23.73 8.89
N LEU A 734 4.56 -23.03 9.34
CA LEU A 734 4.51 -22.42 10.68
C LEU A 734 4.56 -23.48 11.78
N ALA A 735 3.86 -24.60 11.63
CA ALA A 735 3.93 -25.72 12.56
C ALA A 735 5.33 -26.36 12.57
N PHE A 736 5.97 -26.51 11.41
CA PHE A 736 7.37 -26.95 11.31
C PHE A 736 8.32 -25.95 12.00
N GLY A 737 8.18 -24.65 11.72
CA GLY A 737 8.89 -23.58 12.40
C GLY A 737 8.70 -23.63 13.92
N ALA A 738 7.47 -23.87 14.38
CA ALA A 738 7.15 -24.00 15.80
C ALA A 738 7.91 -25.15 16.46
N ILE A 739 7.93 -26.33 15.84
CA ILE A 739 8.64 -27.51 16.36
C ILE A 739 10.15 -27.26 16.41
N THR A 740 10.72 -26.65 15.37
CA THR A 740 12.16 -26.41 15.26
C THR A 740 12.64 -25.39 16.29
N LEU A 741 11.89 -24.30 16.49
CA LEU A 741 12.22 -23.21 17.40
C LEU A 741 11.88 -23.50 18.87
N ALA A 742 11.05 -24.53 19.14
CA ALA A 742 10.67 -24.95 20.49
C ALA A 742 11.78 -25.68 21.29
N THR A 743 12.93 -26.02 20.68
CA THR A 743 13.91 -26.98 21.22
C THR A 743 14.95 -26.42 22.21
N GLU A 744 14.90 -25.13 22.54
CA GLU A 744 15.97 -24.41 23.25
C GLU A 744 15.89 -24.34 24.82
N TRP A 745 15.30 -25.29 25.60
CA TRP A 745 15.42 -25.33 27.10
C TRP A 745 15.07 -26.68 27.81
N PRO A 746 15.44 -26.94 29.09
CA PRO A 746 15.27 -28.25 29.78
C PRO A 746 13.84 -28.53 30.30
N VAL A 747 13.34 -29.77 30.18
CA VAL A 747 11.91 -30.17 30.31
C VAL A 747 11.56 -30.85 31.64
N GLU A 748 10.37 -30.58 32.18
CA GLU A 748 9.56 -31.55 32.94
C GLU A 748 8.26 -31.86 32.19
N LEU A 749 7.84 -33.13 32.20
CA LEU A 749 6.56 -33.57 31.64
C LEU A 749 5.48 -33.42 32.71
N LEU A 750 4.48 -32.57 32.47
CA LEU A 750 3.06 -32.79 32.82
C LEU A 750 2.26 -31.55 32.39
N GLY A 751 1.74 -31.56 31.17
CA GLY A 751 0.66 -30.66 30.74
C GLY A 751 -0.70 -31.30 31.07
N ASN A 752 -1.70 -30.48 31.41
CA ASN A 752 -3.05 -30.97 31.71
C ASN A 752 -3.71 -31.55 30.43
N LYS A 753 -4.30 -32.75 30.49
CA LYS A 753 -4.98 -33.40 29.35
C LYS A 753 -6.05 -32.49 28.70
N ALA A 754 -6.74 -31.67 29.49
CA ALA A 754 -7.73 -30.72 28.96
C ALA A 754 -7.11 -29.65 28.04
N GLN A 755 -5.89 -29.22 28.34
CA GLN A 755 -5.17 -28.20 27.55
C GLN A 755 -4.68 -28.76 26.20
N MET A 756 -4.43 -30.07 26.13
CA MET A 756 -4.08 -30.75 24.86
C MET A 756 -5.26 -30.82 23.87
N VAL A 757 -6.50 -30.65 24.33
CA VAL A 757 -7.70 -30.57 23.48
C VAL A 757 -8.06 -29.12 23.15
N LEU A 758 -7.98 -28.22 24.14
CA LEU A 758 -8.33 -26.81 23.98
C LEU A 758 -7.42 -26.09 22.97
N ALA A 759 -6.12 -26.37 22.97
CA ALA A 759 -5.18 -25.66 22.10
C ALA A 759 -5.39 -25.95 20.60
N PRO A 760 -5.52 -27.21 20.14
CA PRO A 760 -5.91 -27.50 18.75
C PRO A 760 -7.27 -26.92 18.38
N ALA A 761 -8.25 -26.92 19.28
CA ALA A 761 -9.58 -26.36 19.02
C ALA A 761 -9.52 -24.83 18.81
N LEU A 762 -8.80 -24.10 19.67
CA LEU A 762 -8.60 -22.66 19.51
C LEU A 762 -7.84 -22.32 18.22
N LEU A 763 -6.82 -23.12 17.88
CA LEU A 763 -6.08 -22.94 16.63
C LEU A 763 -6.96 -23.20 15.40
N ALA A 764 -7.80 -24.25 15.43
CA ALA A 764 -8.75 -24.52 14.36
C ALA A 764 -9.79 -23.40 14.20
N LEU A 765 -10.29 -22.84 15.31
CA LEU A 765 -11.18 -21.67 15.29
C LEU A 765 -10.48 -20.43 14.71
N ALA A 766 -9.21 -20.20 15.05
CA ALA A 766 -8.44 -19.08 14.50
C ALA A 766 -8.18 -19.24 12.99
N ILE A 767 -7.87 -20.45 12.53
CA ILE A 767 -7.71 -20.76 11.10
C ILE A 767 -9.05 -20.59 10.36
N MET A 768 -10.15 -21.07 10.94
CA MET A 768 -11.49 -20.92 10.39
C MET A 768 -11.88 -19.44 10.29
N PHE A 769 -11.68 -18.66 11.35
CA PHE A 769 -11.92 -17.22 11.35
C PHE A 769 -11.01 -16.51 10.35
N GLY A 770 -9.73 -16.88 10.24
CA GLY A 770 -8.81 -16.38 9.22
C GLY A 770 -9.29 -16.66 7.80
N TYR A 771 -9.83 -17.85 7.54
CA TYR A 771 -10.41 -18.20 6.26
C TYR A 771 -11.59 -17.28 5.89
N PHE A 772 -12.57 -17.12 6.79
CA PHE A 772 -13.75 -16.30 6.51
C PHE A 772 -13.48 -14.79 6.50
N SER A 773 -12.59 -14.30 7.35
CA SER A 773 -12.28 -12.86 7.45
C SER A 773 -11.23 -12.37 6.46
N ASN A 774 -10.36 -13.26 5.97
CA ASN A 774 -9.22 -12.88 5.14
C ASN A 774 -9.18 -13.64 3.81
N THR A 775 -9.07 -14.98 3.83
CA THR A 775 -8.86 -15.77 2.59
C THR A 775 -10.03 -15.69 1.62
N ARG A 776 -11.26 -15.74 2.11
CA ARG A 776 -12.48 -15.69 1.29
C ARG A 776 -12.59 -14.37 0.51
N LEU A 777 -12.10 -13.27 1.07
CA LEU A 777 -12.05 -11.97 0.40
C LEU A 777 -11.05 -11.96 -0.76
N VAL A 778 -9.90 -12.63 -0.60
CA VAL A 778 -8.93 -12.81 -1.70
C VAL A 778 -9.55 -13.67 -2.82
N GLN A 779 -10.28 -14.73 -2.46
CA GLN A 779 -10.99 -15.57 -3.44
C GLN A 779 -12.08 -14.79 -4.19
N ALA A 780 -12.81 -13.91 -3.51
CA ALA A 780 -13.79 -13.03 -4.14
C ALA A 780 -13.12 -12.13 -5.19
N ASP A 781 -11.95 -11.58 -4.87
CA ASP A 781 -11.20 -10.71 -5.78
C ASP A 781 -10.63 -11.46 -6.99
N MET A 782 -10.25 -12.72 -6.81
CA MET A 782 -9.86 -13.61 -7.91
C MET A 782 -11.03 -13.88 -8.85
N ALA A 783 -12.23 -14.15 -8.32
CA ALA A 783 -13.44 -14.33 -9.14
C ALA A 783 -13.77 -13.04 -9.92
N HIS A 784 -13.68 -11.88 -9.26
CA HIS A 784 -13.85 -10.58 -9.91
C HIS A 784 -12.82 -10.36 -11.05
N LYS A 785 -11.53 -10.67 -10.83
CA LYS A 785 -10.51 -10.54 -11.88
C LYS A 785 -10.82 -11.39 -13.09
N VAL A 786 -11.25 -12.64 -12.88
CA VAL A 786 -11.60 -13.56 -13.98
C VAL A 786 -12.79 -13.03 -14.79
N ALA A 787 -13.74 -12.32 -14.17
CA ALA A 787 -14.89 -11.76 -14.86
C ALA A 787 -14.51 -10.60 -15.81
N GLN A 788 -13.51 -9.78 -15.47
CA GLN A 788 -13.20 -8.54 -16.18
C GLN A 788 -12.86 -8.70 -17.69
N PRO A 789 -12.08 -9.70 -18.15
CA PRO A 789 -11.87 -9.90 -19.58
C PRO A 789 -13.15 -10.24 -20.35
N TRP A 790 -14.06 -11.02 -19.75
CA TRP A 790 -15.33 -11.39 -20.37
C TRP A 790 -16.27 -10.20 -20.45
N ASP A 791 -16.33 -9.40 -19.39
CA ASP A 791 -17.09 -8.16 -19.34
C ASP A 791 -16.63 -7.17 -20.43
N ARG A 792 -15.32 -6.97 -20.56
CA ARG A 792 -14.72 -6.14 -21.63
C ARG A 792 -14.98 -6.66 -23.05
N GLN A 793 -15.25 -7.95 -23.21
CA GLN A 793 -15.60 -8.58 -24.48
C GLN A 793 -17.12 -8.64 -24.72
N ALA A 794 -17.92 -7.97 -23.89
CA ALA A 794 -19.39 -8.01 -23.92
C ALA A 794 -19.96 -9.45 -23.81
N ARG A 795 -19.26 -10.32 -23.09
CA ARG A 795 -19.64 -11.71 -22.76
C ARG A 795 -20.21 -11.80 -21.35
N TRP A 796 -21.32 -11.09 -21.13
CA TRP A 796 -21.97 -11.02 -19.83
C TRP A 796 -22.60 -12.34 -19.38
N ASP A 797 -22.91 -13.23 -20.32
CA ASP A 797 -23.32 -14.63 -20.07
C ASP A 797 -22.29 -15.40 -19.22
N VAL A 798 -21.01 -15.01 -19.30
CA VAL A 798 -19.92 -15.58 -18.48
C VAL A 798 -19.55 -14.65 -17.33
N ALA A 799 -19.53 -13.34 -17.54
CA ALA A 799 -19.08 -12.37 -16.54
C ALA A 799 -20.03 -12.27 -15.32
N ILE A 800 -21.35 -12.26 -15.55
CA ILE A 800 -22.36 -12.10 -14.49
C ILE A 800 -22.25 -13.23 -13.44
N PRO A 801 -22.26 -14.53 -13.80
CA PRO A 801 -22.12 -15.60 -12.81
C PRO A 801 -20.81 -15.57 -12.01
N LEU A 802 -19.73 -15.02 -12.57
CA LEU A 802 -18.46 -14.83 -11.87
C LEU A 802 -18.52 -13.67 -10.87
N TYR A 803 -19.20 -12.57 -11.21
CA TYR A 803 -19.46 -11.49 -10.26
C TYR A 803 -20.39 -11.94 -9.13
N GLU A 804 -21.44 -12.73 -9.43
CA GLU A 804 -22.27 -13.38 -8.41
C GLU A 804 -21.44 -14.28 -7.50
N GLN A 805 -20.47 -15.03 -8.05
CA GLN A 805 -19.54 -15.82 -7.23
C GLN A 805 -18.68 -14.94 -6.31
N ALA A 806 -18.21 -13.78 -6.78
CA ALA A 806 -17.47 -12.83 -5.95
C ALA A 806 -18.33 -12.30 -4.79
N ILE A 807 -19.60 -11.95 -5.06
CA ILE A 807 -20.58 -11.54 -4.04
C ILE A 807 -20.87 -12.67 -3.05
N ASN A 808 -21.06 -13.89 -3.53
CA ASN A 808 -21.25 -15.07 -2.68
C ASN A 808 -20.05 -15.33 -1.76
N LEU A 809 -18.84 -14.89 -2.12
CA LEU A 809 -17.66 -14.99 -1.28
C LEU A 809 -17.51 -13.78 -0.33
N ALA A 810 -17.92 -12.60 -0.75
CA ALA A 810 -17.81 -11.37 0.04
C ALA A 810 -19.05 -10.49 -0.13
N PRO A 811 -20.21 -10.86 0.47
CA PRO A 811 -21.47 -10.14 0.32
C PRO A 811 -21.46 -8.78 1.02
N GLU A 812 -20.37 -8.48 1.72
CA GLU A 812 -20.17 -7.27 2.50
C GLU A 812 -19.47 -6.15 1.70
N GLN A 813 -19.08 -6.43 0.44
CA GLN A 813 -18.26 -5.55 -0.39
C GLN A 813 -19.10 -4.88 -1.47
N ASP A 814 -19.40 -3.59 -1.26
CA ASP A 814 -20.20 -2.73 -2.15
C ASP A 814 -19.70 -2.73 -3.60
N GLN A 815 -18.38 -2.77 -3.80
CA GLN A 815 -17.78 -2.75 -5.13
C GLN A 815 -18.21 -3.93 -6.02
N TYR A 816 -18.41 -5.13 -5.46
CA TYR A 816 -18.81 -6.29 -6.27
C TYR A 816 -20.24 -6.17 -6.79
N TYR A 817 -21.14 -5.60 -5.99
CA TYR A 817 -22.49 -5.24 -6.42
C TYR A 817 -22.47 -4.15 -7.50
N LEU A 818 -21.61 -3.14 -7.35
CA LEU A 818 -21.43 -2.11 -8.38
C LEU A 818 -20.94 -2.69 -9.73
N PHE A 819 -20.00 -3.64 -9.71
CA PHE A 819 -19.55 -4.31 -10.93
C PHE A 819 -20.65 -5.17 -11.56
N LEU A 820 -21.39 -5.94 -10.75
CA LEU A 820 -22.49 -6.77 -11.23
C LEU A 820 -23.63 -5.94 -11.83
N GLY A 821 -24.07 -4.88 -11.14
CA GLY A 821 -25.12 -3.99 -11.62
C GLY A 821 -24.75 -3.30 -12.95
N ARG A 822 -23.49 -2.91 -13.12
CA ARG A 822 -22.99 -2.39 -14.42
C ARG A 822 -22.99 -3.46 -15.51
N ALA A 823 -22.60 -4.70 -15.19
CA ALA A 823 -22.62 -5.79 -16.16
C ALA A 823 -24.04 -6.11 -16.64
N TYR A 824 -25.03 -6.15 -15.73
CA TYR A 824 -26.43 -6.30 -16.14
C TYR A 824 -26.94 -5.10 -16.95
N LEU A 825 -26.56 -3.88 -16.57
CA LEU A 825 -26.95 -2.68 -17.33
C LEU A 825 -26.45 -2.74 -18.78
N GLU A 826 -25.21 -3.18 -19.00
CA GLU A 826 -24.68 -3.34 -20.35
C GLU A 826 -25.27 -4.55 -21.09
N ALA A 827 -25.57 -5.65 -20.38
CA ALA A 827 -26.28 -6.79 -20.94
C ALA A 827 -27.69 -6.43 -21.44
N ALA A 828 -28.42 -5.60 -20.69
CA ALA A 828 -29.74 -5.13 -21.07
C ALA A 828 -29.75 -4.34 -22.40
N ASN A 829 -28.65 -3.69 -22.76
CA ASN A 829 -28.54 -2.93 -24.02
C ASN A 829 -28.50 -3.84 -25.25
N ARG A 830 -28.16 -5.12 -25.08
CA ARG A 830 -28.03 -6.07 -26.19
C ARG A 830 -29.29 -6.89 -26.44
N SER A 831 -30.17 -7.02 -25.45
CA SER A 831 -31.43 -7.74 -25.64
C SER A 831 -32.36 -6.93 -26.54
N THR A 832 -32.90 -7.59 -27.56
CA THR A 832 -33.96 -7.06 -28.42
C THR A 832 -35.35 -7.44 -27.90
N ASP A 833 -35.44 -8.33 -26.90
CA ASP A 833 -36.67 -8.68 -26.21
C ASP A 833 -36.93 -7.69 -25.05
N ARG A 834 -38.06 -7.01 -25.13
CA ARG A 834 -38.44 -5.98 -24.17
C ARG A 834 -38.69 -6.53 -22.78
N VAL A 835 -39.29 -7.72 -22.65
CA VAL A 835 -39.60 -8.33 -21.35
C VAL A 835 -38.31 -8.80 -20.67
N GLU A 836 -37.40 -9.37 -21.44
CA GLU A 836 -36.07 -9.76 -20.97
C GLU A 836 -35.27 -8.51 -20.53
N GLN A 837 -35.26 -7.46 -21.34
CA GLN A 837 -34.60 -6.20 -21.02
C GLN A 837 -35.12 -5.59 -19.70
N GLU A 838 -36.43 -5.55 -19.49
CA GLU A 838 -37.02 -5.06 -18.23
C GLU A 838 -36.68 -5.95 -17.03
N THR A 839 -36.63 -7.27 -17.23
CA THR A 839 -36.21 -8.21 -16.18
C THR A 839 -34.76 -7.98 -15.76
N ILE A 840 -33.85 -7.82 -16.73
CA ILE A 840 -32.43 -7.55 -16.46
C ILE A 840 -32.25 -6.21 -15.75
N LEU A 841 -32.97 -5.16 -16.18
CA LEU A 841 -32.87 -3.84 -15.56
C LEU A 841 -33.41 -3.82 -14.12
N ASN A 842 -34.46 -4.59 -13.82
CA ASN A 842 -34.93 -4.80 -12.44
C ASN A 842 -33.85 -5.42 -11.55
N VAL A 843 -33.17 -6.47 -12.04
CA VAL A 843 -32.06 -7.11 -11.30
C VAL A 843 -30.92 -6.13 -11.11
N ALA A 844 -30.49 -5.44 -12.17
CA ALA A 844 -29.44 -4.43 -12.12
C ALA A 844 -29.73 -3.32 -11.09
N GLN A 845 -30.97 -2.85 -11.02
CA GLN A 845 -31.40 -1.88 -10.02
C GLN A 845 -31.25 -2.43 -8.59
N GLY A 846 -31.69 -3.66 -8.34
CA GLY A 846 -31.55 -4.32 -7.03
C GLY A 846 -30.09 -4.43 -6.58
N GLU A 847 -29.19 -4.84 -7.47
CA GLU A 847 -27.77 -4.94 -7.18
C GLU A 847 -27.14 -3.57 -6.87
N LEU A 848 -27.44 -2.54 -7.67
CA LEU A 848 -26.93 -1.19 -7.41
C LEU A 848 -27.52 -0.55 -6.14
N GLN A 849 -28.75 -0.89 -5.77
CA GLN A 849 -29.34 -0.49 -4.50
C GLN A 849 -28.63 -1.14 -3.31
N GLU A 850 -28.24 -2.40 -3.40
CA GLU A 850 -27.45 -3.08 -2.37
C GLU A 850 -26.04 -2.44 -2.25
N ALA A 851 -25.40 -2.10 -3.39
CA ALA A 851 -24.14 -1.35 -3.38
C ALA A 851 -24.27 -0.02 -2.61
N LEU A 852 -25.34 0.75 -2.88
CA LEU A 852 -25.64 1.99 -2.18
C LEU A 852 -25.92 1.76 -0.69
N ALA A 853 -26.66 0.71 -0.32
CA ALA A 853 -26.97 0.39 1.07
C ALA A 853 -25.71 0.04 1.88
N LEU A 854 -24.76 -0.69 1.27
CA LEU A 854 -23.50 -1.07 1.90
C LEU A 854 -22.55 0.12 2.11
N ASN A 855 -22.57 1.10 1.20
CA ASN A 855 -21.69 2.27 1.26
C ASN A 855 -22.38 3.56 0.74
N PRO A 856 -23.31 4.15 1.52
CA PRO A 856 -24.18 5.21 1.04
C PRO A 856 -23.48 6.53 0.73
N LEU A 857 -22.26 6.74 1.24
CA LEU A 857 -21.49 7.97 1.03
C LEU A 857 -20.58 7.91 -0.21
N ASN A 858 -20.60 6.81 -0.97
CA ASN A 858 -19.90 6.74 -2.24
C ASN A 858 -20.75 7.35 -3.37
N PRO A 859 -20.35 8.48 -3.97
CA PRO A 859 -21.12 9.12 -5.03
C PRO A 859 -21.31 8.23 -6.26
N ASP A 860 -20.38 7.30 -6.53
CA ASP A 860 -20.46 6.39 -7.68
C ASP A 860 -21.72 5.52 -7.64
N HIS A 861 -22.17 5.08 -6.47
CA HIS A 861 -23.35 4.21 -6.36
C HIS A 861 -24.63 4.95 -6.77
N SER A 862 -24.78 6.20 -6.31
CA SER A 862 -25.91 7.05 -6.70
C SER A 862 -25.82 7.44 -8.19
N ALA A 863 -24.64 7.80 -8.68
CA ALA A 863 -24.45 8.14 -10.09
C ALA A 863 -24.77 6.96 -11.03
N ASN A 864 -24.40 5.73 -10.67
CA ASN A 864 -24.71 4.56 -11.49
C ASN A 864 -26.21 4.20 -11.45
N LEU A 865 -26.90 4.38 -10.32
CA LEU A 865 -28.37 4.26 -10.27
C LEU A 865 -29.05 5.29 -11.17
N ALA A 866 -28.59 6.54 -11.17
CA ALA A 866 -29.11 7.58 -12.06
C ALA A 866 -28.93 7.20 -13.55
N ARG A 867 -27.72 6.74 -13.93
CA ARG A 867 -27.42 6.26 -15.29
C ARG A 867 -28.32 5.10 -15.71
N LEU A 868 -28.56 4.13 -14.81
CA LEU A 868 -29.46 3.01 -15.07
C LEU A 868 -30.89 3.48 -15.32
N LEU A 869 -31.43 4.31 -14.42
CA LEU A 869 -32.82 4.75 -14.48
C LEU A 869 -33.09 5.66 -15.68
N GLN A 870 -32.16 6.56 -16.01
CA GLN A 870 -32.22 7.36 -17.24
C GLN A 870 -32.30 6.48 -18.48
N ARG A 871 -31.43 5.44 -18.58
CA ARG A 871 -31.44 4.53 -19.72
C ARG A 871 -32.75 3.74 -19.79
N TRP A 872 -33.25 3.29 -18.65
CA TRP A 872 -34.51 2.55 -18.58
C TRP A 872 -35.72 3.42 -18.95
N ALA A 873 -35.76 4.67 -18.50
CA ALA A 873 -36.82 5.62 -18.86
C ALA A 873 -36.93 5.80 -20.38
N ARG A 874 -35.80 5.96 -21.09
CA ARG A 874 -35.77 6.15 -22.56
C ARG A 874 -36.43 5.04 -23.36
N THR A 875 -36.45 3.83 -22.81
CA THR A 875 -36.98 2.66 -23.50
C THR A 875 -38.36 2.26 -22.97
N THR A 876 -38.83 2.89 -21.89
CA THR A 876 -40.14 2.64 -21.28
C THR A 876 -41.27 3.15 -22.16
N THR A 877 -42.29 2.32 -22.39
CA THR A 877 -43.44 2.66 -23.23
C THR A 877 -44.57 3.35 -22.48
N ASP A 878 -44.82 3.00 -21.21
CA ASP A 878 -45.79 3.69 -20.35
C ASP A 878 -45.23 5.04 -19.89
N PRO A 879 -45.83 6.18 -20.30
CA PRO A 879 -45.37 7.50 -19.89
C PRO A 879 -45.35 7.71 -18.37
N ASN A 880 -46.29 7.14 -17.63
CA ASN A 880 -46.33 7.31 -16.17
C ASN A 880 -45.16 6.59 -15.50
N GLU A 881 -44.82 5.38 -15.96
CA GLU A 881 -43.65 4.66 -15.44
C GLU A 881 -42.35 5.34 -15.86
N ALA A 882 -42.29 5.88 -17.08
CA ALA A 882 -41.15 6.65 -17.55
C ALA A 882 -40.93 7.87 -16.65
N ASP A 883 -41.99 8.60 -16.30
CA ASP A 883 -41.94 9.75 -15.41
C ASP A 883 -41.48 9.37 -13.98
N VAL A 884 -41.94 8.22 -13.45
CA VAL A 884 -41.46 7.71 -12.15
C VAL A 884 -39.96 7.44 -12.20
N ARG A 885 -39.45 6.80 -13.27
CA ARG A 885 -38.03 6.52 -13.45
C ARG A 885 -37.20 7.78 -13.65
N ILE A 886 -37.71 8.77 -14.39
CA ILE A 886 -37.10 10.09 -14.58
C ILE A 886 -36.96 10.79 -13.22
N ASN A 887 -38.03 10.84 -12.43
CA ASN A 887 -38.00 11.46 -11.10
C ASN A 887 -37.02 10.76 -10.16
N ALA A 888 -36.96 9.43 -10.19
CA ALA A 888 -35.99 8.66 -9.41
C ALA A 888 -34.55 8.91 -9.87
N ALA A 889 -34.28 8.95 -11.17
CA ALA A 889 -32.96 9.26 -11.73
C ALA A 889 -32.49 10.66 -11.29
N ASN A 890 -33.39 11.64 -11.33
CA ASN A 890 -33.11 13.01 -10.89
C ASN A 890 -32.70 13.06 -9.41
N GLY A 891 -33.42 12.36 -8.52
CA GLY A 891 -33.06 12.28 -7.09
C GLY A 891 -31.71 11.60 -6.84
N HIS A 892 -31.32 10.62 -7.68
CA HIS A 892 -30.00 10.00 -7.58
C HIS A 892 -28.87 10.90 -8.09
N TYR A 893 -29.10 11.71 -9.15
CA TYR A 893 -28.14 12.75 -9.56
C TYR A 893 -27.96 13.81 -8.47
N GLU A 894 -29.06 14.27 -7.87
CA GLU A 894 -29.03 15.20 -6.73
C GLU A 894 -28.21 14.62 -5.57
N THR A 895 -28.42 13.33 -5.23
CA THR A 895 -27.65 12.64 -4.18
C THR A 895 -26.16 12.55 -4.53
N ALA A 896 -25.83 12.17 -5.76
CA ALA A 896 -24.44 12.06 -6.21
C ALA A 896 -23.69 13.41 -6.13
N LEU A 897 -24.35 14.50 -6.53
CA LEU A 897 -23.79 15.84 -6.50
C LEU A 897 -23.86 16.51 -5.12
N MET A 898 -24.75 16.09 -4.24
CA MET A 898 -24.68 16.44 -2.81
C MET A 898 -23.39 15.87 -2.18
N LEU A 899 -23.00 14.65 -2.56
CA LEU A 899 -21.78 14.00 -2.07
C LEU A 899 -20.51 14.49 -2.78
N SER A 900 -20.60 14.82 -4.07
CA SER A 900 -19.47 15.27 -4.91
C SER A 900 -19.79 16.55 -5.71
N PRO A 901 -20.07 17.69 -5.05
CA PRO A 901 -20.51 18.93 -5.69
C PRO A 901 -19.47 19.58 -6.61
N ASN A 902 -18.19 19.22 -6.44
CA ASN A 902 -17.09 19.77 -7.22
C ASN A 902 -16.70 18.88 -8.42
N ASN A 903 -17.56 17.92 -8.80
CA ASN A 903 -17.33 17.03 -9.93
C ASN A 903 -18.02 17.56 -11.20
N PRO A 904 -17.28 18.23 -12.12
CA PRO A 904 -17.89 18.80 -13.33
C PRO A 904 -18.44 17.73 -14.28
N SER A 905 -17.91 16.50 -14.25
CA SER A 905 -18.44 15.40 -15.08
C SER A 905 -19.85 15.02 -14.68
N LEU A 906 -20.15 14.95 -13.37
CA LEU A 906 -21.49 14.64 -12.88
C LEU A 906 -22.49 15.77 -13.18
N TRP A 907 -22.05 17.03 -13.11
CA TRP A 907 -22.87 18.17 -13.55
C TRP A 907 -23.23 18.09 -15.03
N ASN A 908 -22.26 17.76 -15.89
CA ASN A 908 -22.51 17.58 -17.33
C ASN A 908 -23.48 16.41 -17.61
N GLU A 909 -23.35 15.31 -16.88
CA GLU A 909 -24.28 14.17 -17.01
C GLU A 909 -25.71 14.57 -16.61
N TRP A 910 -25.88 15.27 -15.49
CA TRP A 910 -27.19 15.72 -15.04
C TRP A 910 -27.80 16.78 -15.96
N ALA A 911 -26.99 17.70 -16.50
CA ALA A 911 -27.44 18.67 -17.50
C ALA A 911 -27.95 17.98 -18.77
N ARG A 912 -27.22 16.97 -19.27
CA ARG A 912 -27.66 16.15 -20.42
C ARG A 912 -28.91 15.35 -20.12
N PHE A 913 -29.09 14.91 -18.88
CA PHE A 913 -30.33 14.26 -18.44
C PHE A 913 -31.52 15.22 -18.55
N ASP A 914 -31.42 16.43 -17.99
CA ASP A 914 -32.48 17.44 -18.05
C ASP A 914 -32.80 17.86 -19.49
N LEU A 915 -31.78 18.06 -20.31
CA LEU A 915 -31.93 18.40 -21.73
C LEU A 915 -32.67 17.30 -22.49
N ASN A 916 -32.13 16.07 -22.46
CA ASN A 916 -32.59 15.02 -23.39
C ASN A 916 -33.82 14.24 -22.92
N LEU A 917 -34.12 14.22 -21.61
CA LEU A 917 -35.26 13.47 -21.07
C LEU A 917 -36.39 14.35 -20.53
N LYS A 918 -36.07 15.52 -19.97
CA LYS A 918 -37.08 16.42 -19.41
C LYS A 918 -37.39 17.60 -20.34
N ASN A 919 -36.63 17.79 -21.42
CA ASN A 919 -36.68 18.97 -22.28
C ASN A 919 -36.56 20.29 -21.48
N ASP A 920 -35.82 20.26 -20.37
CA ASP A 920 -35.67 21.41 -19.47
C ASP A 920 -34.37 22.16 -19.80
N TYR A 921 -34.45 22.99 -20.85
CA TYR A 921 -33.33 23.77 -21.37
C TYR A 921 -32.76 24.76 -20.33
N GLY A 922 -33.62 25.31 -19.46
CA GLY A 922 -33.19 26.27 -18.44
C GLY A 922 -32.33 25.58 -17.38
N SER A 923 -32.82 24.47 -16.83
CA SER A 923 -32.10 23.71 -15.81
C SER A 923 -30.82 23.06 -16.34
N ALA A 924 -30.82 22.59 -17.59
CA ALA A 924 -29.63 22.06 -18.24
C ALA A 924 -28.52 23.12 -18.38
N LEU A 925 -28.86 24.33 -18.84
CA LEU A 925 -27.89 25.41 -19.01
C LEU A 925 -27.30 25.88 -17.67
N GLU A 926 -28.12 25.95 -16.61
CA GLU A 926 -27.63 26.25 -15.26
C GLU A 926 -26.57 25.24 -14.80
N LYS A 927 -26.82 23.94 -15.02
CA LYS A 927 -25.90 22.86 -14.64
C LYS A 927 -24.62 22.85 -15.48
N PHE A 928 -24.70 23.13 -16.78
CA PHE A 928 -23.49 23.32 -17.61
C PHE A 928 -22.67 24.53 -17.16
N ASN A 929 -23.32 25.66 -16.86
CA ASN A 929 -22.63 26.83 -16.32
C ASN A 929 -21.99 26.54 -14.94
N LYS A 930 -22.65 25.72 -14.11
CA LYS A 930 -22.06 25.24 -12.87
C LYS A 930 -20.80 24.42 -13.12
N SER A 931 -20.83 23.50 -14.09
CA SER A 931 -19.66 22.73 -14.51
C SER A 931 -18.50 23.63 -14.99
N LEU A 932 -18.78 24.61 -15.86
CA LEU A 932 -17.78 25.60 -16.31
C LEU A 932 -17.19 26.40 -15.14
N SER A 933 -18.02 26.78 -14.16
CA SER A 933 -17.54 27.52 -12.99
C SER A 933 -16.58 26.72 -12.10
N LEU A 934 -16.63 25.38 -12.18
CA LEU A 934 -15.75 24.48 -11.43
C LEU A 934 -14.44 24.21 -12.19
N ASP A 935 -14.51 24.03 -13.51
CA ASP A 935 -13.36 23.81 -14.38
C ASP A 935 -13.59 24.38 -15.78
N ASP A 936 -13.07 25.58 -16.01
CA ASP A 936 -13.14 26.32 -17.27
C ASP A 936 -12.22 25.74 -18.37
N LYS A 937 -11.46 24.67 -18.07
CA LYS A 937 -10.62 23.95 -19.04
C LYS A 937 -11.16 22.57 -19.38
N PHE A 938 -12.36 22.21 -18.91
CA PHE A 938 -12.95 20.91 -19.21
C PHE A 938 -13.60 20.91 -20.60
N ASN A 939 -12.89 20.35 -21.56
CA ASN A 939 -13.28 20.26 -22.96
C ASN A 939 -14.66 19.60 -23.16
N GLU A 940 -14.99 18.55 -22.40
CA GLU A 940 -16.29 17.88 -22.49
C GLU A 940 -17.46 18.77 -22.06
N THR A 941 -17.25 19.79 -21.20
CA THR A 941 -18.30 20.76 -20.86
C THR A 941 -18.62 21.66 -22.04
N TYR A 942 -17.58 22.15 -22.72
CA TYR A 942 -17.75 22.96 -23.93
C TYR A 942 -18.41 22.15 -25.05
N ALA A 943 -18.02 20.89 -25.24
CA ALA A 943 -18.67 20.02 -26.21
C ALA A 943 -20.15 19.82 -25.90
N ALA A 944 -20.50 19.60 -24.61
CA ALA A 944 -21.88 19.46 -24.19
C ALA A 944 -22.70 20.76 -24.34
N LEU A 945 -22.08 21.93 -24.17
CA LEU A 945 -22.71 23.21 -24.48
C LEU A 945 -22.92 23.41 -25.99
N GLY A 946 -22.00 22.94 -26.82
CA GLY A 946 -22.20 22.87 -28.27
C GLY A 946 -23.42 22.03 -28.62
N ASP A 947 -23.56 20.84 -28.02
CA ASP A 947 -24.71 19.95 -28.21
C ASP A 947 -26.02 20.64 -27.76
N TYR A 948 -25.97 21.36 -26.63
CA TYR A 948 -27.11 22.11 -26.09
C TYR A 948 -27.61 23.17 -27.07
N TRP A 949 -26.71 24.03 -27.55
CA TRP A 949 -27.08 25.13 -28.44
C TRP A 949 -27.50 24.64 -29.83
N THR A 950 -26.93 23.52 -30.28
CA THR A 950 -27.37 22.83 -31.50
C THR A 950 -28.82 22.36 -31.37
N GLN A 951 -29.19 21.74 -30.24
CA GLN A 951 -30.56 21.32 -29.99
C GLN A 951 -31.52 22.50 -29.82
N ALA A 952 -31.10 23.56 -29.10
CA ALA A 952 -31.87 24.78 -28.92
C ALA A 952 -32.19 25.45 -30.27
N GLY A 953 -31.17 25.63 -31.12
CA GLY A 953 -31.36 26.18 -32.47
C GLY A 953 -32.26 25.32 -33.35
N ALA A 954 -32.20 23.99 -33.22
CA ALA A 954 -33.03 23.07 -34.00
C ALA A 954 -34.54 23.16 -33.67
N VAL A 955 -34.90 23.54 -32.44
CA VAL A 955 -36.30 23.72 -32.01
C VAL A 955 -36.75 25.18 -32.03
N GLU A 956 -35.84 26.12 -32.29
CA GLU A 956 -36.16 27.54 -32.39
C GLU A 956 -36.90 27.86 -33.70
N SER A 957 -37.94 28.66 -33.58
CA SER A 957 -38.84 29.06 -34.66
C SER A 957 -38.46 30.40 -35.28
N ASP A 958 -37.81 31.30 -34.53
CA ASP A 958 -37.31 32.58 -35.03
C ASP A 958 -35.97 32.39 -35.76
N PRO A 959 -35.88 32.66 -37.08
CA PRO A 959 -34.66 32.42 -37.86
C PRO A 959 -33.43 33.19 -37.34
N GLY A 960 -33.63 34.39 -36.79
CA GLY A 960 -32.53 35.18 -36.23
C GLY A 960 -31.94 34.55 -34.98
N THR A 961 -32.80 34.12 -34.06
CA THR A 961 -32.42 33.43 -32.82
C THR A 961 -31.85 32.05 -33.10
N GLN A 962 -32.43 31.32 -34.06
CA GLN A 962 -31.92 30.03 -34.52
C GLN A 962 -30.47 30.14 -34.99
N LEU A 963 -30.16 31.09 -35.88
CA LEU A 963 -28.79 31.30 -36.36
C LEU A 963 -27.86 31.72 -35.22
N ALA A 964 -28.29 32.61 -34.33
CA ALA A 964 -27.50 33.02 -33.17
C ALA A 964 -27.18 31.85 -32.22
N ASP A 965 -28.07 30.87 -32.10
CA ASP A 965 -27.83 29.67 -31.29
C ASP A 965 -26.86 28.71 -31.99
N TYR A 966 -26.94 28.54 -33.31
CA TYR A 966 -25.93 27.79 -34.06
C TYR A 966 -24.54 28.47 -34.02
N GLU A 967 -24.47 29.81 -34.00
CA GLU A 967 -23.21 30.55 -33.79
C GLU A 967 -22.60 30.24 -32.42
N LYS A 968 -23.42 30.21 -31.36
CA LYS A 968 -22.95 29.78 -30.03
C LYS A 968 -22.48 28.34 -30.04
N ALA A 969 -23.22 27.44 -30.71
CA ALA A 969 -22.86 26.03 -30.81
C ALA A 969 -21.48 25.85 -31.44
N ALA A 970 -21.24 26.47 -32.60
CA ALA A 970 -19.94 26.47 -33.27
C ALA A 970 -18.84 27.04 -32.37
N GLY A 971 -19.09 28.18 -31.72
CA GLY A 971 -18.14 28.78 -30.77
C GLY A 971 -17.74 27.84 -29.62
N TYR A 972 -18.71 27.14 -29.03
CA TYR A 972 -18.45 26.19 -27.95
C TYR A 972 -17.73 24.91 -28.41
N TYR A 973 -18.08 24.35 -29.57
CA TYR A 973 -17.34 23.22 -30.11
C TYR A 973 -15.88 23.60 -30.43
N GLN A 974 -15.65 24.78 -30.97
CA GLN A 974 -14.29 25.28 -31.21
C GLN A 974 -13.49 25.43 -29.91
N GLN A 975 -14.13 25.92 -28.83
CA GLN A 975 -13.52 25.96 -27.50
C GLN A 975 -13.21 24.57 -26.96
N ALA A 976 -14.11 23.60 -27.16
CA ALA A 976 -13.89 22.21 -26.74
C ALA A 976 -12.64 21.62 -27.39
N ILE A 977 -12.49 21.80 -28.71
CA ILE A 977 -11.32 21.34 -29.47
C ILE A 977 -10.05 22.06 -29.02
N THR A 978 -10.12 23.37 -28.80
CA THR A 978 -8.98 24.17 -28.32
C THR A 978 -8.52 23.71 -26.93
N ALA A 979 -9.46 23.32 -26.07
CA ALA A 979 -9.18 22.89 -24.70
C ALA A 979 -8.49 21.51 -24.62
N GLU A 980 -8.50 20.69 -25.67
CA GLU A 980 -7.78 19.41 -25.72
C GLU A 980 -6.26 19.59 -25.48
N ALA A 981 -5.71 20.74 -25.89
CA ALA A 981 -4.30 21.06 -25.72
C ALA A 981 -3.87 21.22 -24.26
N PHE A 982 -4.82 21.41 -23.31
CA PHE A 982 -4.49 21.62 -21.90
C PHE A 982 -4.02 20.35 -21.19
N LYS A 983 -4.41 19.16 -21.67
CA LYS A 983 -4.02 17.87 -21.09
C LYS A 983 -3.47 16.95 -22.17
N PRO A 984 -2.14 16.91 -22.36
CA PRO A 984 -1.50 16.06 -23.37
C PRO A 984 -1.90 14.59 -23.21
N GLY A 985 -2.24 13.93 -24.33
CA GLY A 985 -2.70 12.54 -24.34
C GLY A 985 -4.21 12.36 -24.16
N THR A 986 -4.97 13.46 -24.05
CA THR A 986 -6.44 13.40 -24.12
C THR A 986 -6.86 12.93 -25.52
N PRO A 987 -7.73 11.91 -25.65
CA PRO A 987 -8.26 11.50 -26.95
C PRO A 987 -8.99 12.66 -27.64
N PRO A 988 -8.84 12.81 -28.97
CA PRO A 988 -9.58 13.84 -29.71
C PRO A 988 -11.10 13.69 -29.55
N LEU A 989 -11.81 14.79 -29.29
CA LEU A 989 -13.26 14.84 -29.23
C LEU A 989 -13.84 14.83 -30.65
N LEU A 990 -14.01 13.63 -31.20
CA LEU A 990 -14.57 13.44 -32.56
C LEU A 990 -16.00 13.99 -32.67
N THR A 991 -16.81 13.82 -31.63
CA THR A 991 -18.19 14.33 -31.60
C THR A 991 -18.26 15.86 -31.62
N ALA A 992 -17.31 16.55 -30.96
CA ALA A 992 -17.26 18.01 -30.97
C ALA A 992 -16.88 18.56 -32.35
N ARG A 993 -15.95 17.91 -33.06
CA ARG A 993 -15.58 18.26 -34.44
C ARG A 993 -16.73 18.03 -35.41
N LEU A 994 -17.44 16.92 -35.25
CA LEU A 994 -18.62 16.62 -36.04
C LEU A 994 -19.72 17.67 -35.82
N GLY A 995 -19.96 18.04 -34.56
CA GLY A 995 -20.91 19.09 -34.18
C GLY A 995 -20.52 20.46 -34.72
N LEU A 996 -19.23 20.84 -34.65
CA LEU A 996 -18.72 22.08 -35.24
C LEU A 996 -18.98 22.13 -36.74
N ALA A 997 -18.61 21.05 -37.45
CA ALA A 997 -18.77 20.98 -38.90
C ALA A 997 -20.24 21.09 -39.32
N ALA A 998 -21.14 20.42 -38.60
CA ALA A 998 -22.58 20.51 -38.83
C ALA A 998 -23.13 21.91 -38.54
N ALA A 999 -22.73 22.54 -37.43
CA ALA A 999 -23.15 23.90 -37.08
C ALA A 999 -22.67 24.94 -38.11
N GLU A 1000 -21.41 24.86 -38.55
CA GLU A 1000 -20.85 25.73 -39.60
C GLU A 1000 -21.57 25.56 -40.95
N ARG A 1001 -21.94 24.31 -41.32
CA ARG A 1001 -22.75 24.06 -42.52
C ARG A 1001 -24.13 24.72 -42.40
N THR A 1002 -24.80 24.62 -41.25
CA THR A 1002 -26.10 25.28 -41.00
C THR A 1002 -26.01 26.80 -41.05
N LEU A 1003 -24.88 27.38 -40.61
CA LEU A 1003 -24.60 28.82 -40.71
C LEU A 1003 -24.27 29.28 -42.14
N GLY A 1004 -24.09 28.35 -43.09
CA GLY A 1004 -23.68 28.64 -44.47
C GLY A 1004 -22.17 28.85 -44.64
N ASN A 1005 -21.38 28.61 -43.61
CA ASN A 1005 -19.92 28.75 -43.62
C ASN A 1005 -19.24 27.49 -44.16
N LEU A 1006 -19.50 27.18 -45.44
CA LEU A 1006 -19.09 25.91 -46.05
C LEU A 1006 -17.57 25.63 -45.97
N ASP A 1007 -16.73 26.66 -46.04
CA ASP A 1007 -15.28 26.52 -45.90
C ASP A 1007 -14.85 26.06 -44.49
N ALA A 1008 -15.47 26.62 -43.45
CA ALA A 1008 -15.19 26.23 -42.07
C ALA A 1008 -15.73 24.82 -41.75
N ALA A 1009 -16.89 24.48 -42.32
CA ALA A 1009 -17.48 23.14 -42.23
C ALA A 1009 -16.54 22.09 -42.86
N ILE A 1010 -16.05 22.34 -44.08
CA ILE A 1010 -15.08 21.48 -44.77
C ILE A 1010 -13.83 21.28 -43.92
N ALA A 1011 -13.22 22.38 -43.43
CA ALA A 1011 -12.01 22.31 -42.62
C ALA A 1011 -12.20 21.46 -41.35
N SER A 1012 -13.36 21.56 -40.71
CA SER A 1012 -13.69 20.79 -39.51
C SER A 1012 -13.92 19.31 -39.78
N TYR A 1013 -14.57 18.97 -40.89
CA TYR A 1013 -14.70 17.58 -41.34
C TYR A 1013 -13.35 16.97 -41.75
N GLU A 1014 -12.50 17.71 -42.45
CA GLU A 1014 -11.14 17.28 -42.81
C GLU A 1014 -10.26 17.08 -41.56
N ASP A 1015 -10.33 17.96 -40.57
CA ASP A 1015 -9.65 17.80 -39.27
C ASP A 1015 -10.12 16.53 -38.55
N LEU A 1016 -11.43 16.28 -38.50
CA LEU A 1016 -12.01 15.06 -37.93
C LEU A 1016 -11.42 13.80 -38.59
N ILE A 1017 -11.39 13.74 -39.92
CA ILE A 1017 -10.80 12.61 -40.65
C ILE A 1017 -9.31 12.45 -40.29
N GLY A 1018 -8.58 13.55 -40.17
CA GLY A 1018 -7.15 13.55 -39.85
C GLY A 1018 -6.82 12.99 -38.46
N VAL A 1019 -7.71 13.14 -37.49
CA VAL A 1019 -7.50 12.67 -36.10
C VAL A 1019 -8.27 11.40 -35.74
N ALA A 1020 -9.19 10.96 -36.60
CA ALA A 1020 -10.00 9.77 -36.39
C ALA A 1020 -9.14 8.49 -36.40
N GLY A 1021 -9.39 7.60 -35.44
CA GLY A 1021 -8.80 6.26 -35.42
C GLY A 1021 -9.46 5.31 -36.43
N PRO A 1022 -8.86 4.15 -36.72
CA PRO A 1022 -9.34 3.20 -37.73
C PRO A 1022 -10.73 2.60 -37.43
N GLU A 1023 -11.20 2.67 -36.19
CA GLU A 1023 -12.53 2.19 -35.80
C GLU A 1023 -13.65 3.22 -36.01
N TYR A 1024 -13.29 4.47 -36.29
CA TYR A 1024 -14.27 5.51 -36.57
C TYR A 1024 -14.82 5.37 -37.99
N ASN A 1025 -16.14 5.53 -38.14
CA ASN A 1025 -16.81 5.46 -39.43
C ASN A 1025 -16.55 6.76 -40.23
N VAL A 1026 -15.41 6.79 -40.93
CA VAL A 1026 -14.98 7.94 -41.75
C VAL A 1026 -15.77 8.06 -43.06
N TRP A 1027 -16.32 6.98 -43.62
CA TRP A 1027 -16.98 7.02 -44.94
C TRP A 1027 -18.21 7.95 -44.94
N SER A 1028 -18.99 7.96 -43.86
CA SER A 1028 -20.16 8.85 -43.71
C SER A 1028 -19.77 10.35 -43.70
N VAL A 1029 -18.60 10.66 -43.14
CA VAL A 1029 -18.04 12.01 -43.15
C VAL A 1029 -17.54 12.40 -44.55
N GLN A 1030 -16.92 11.48 -45.26
CA GLN A 1030 -16.47 11.68 -46.65
C GLN A 1030 -17.64 11.87 -47.61
N GLU A 1031 -18.73 11.12 -47.45
CA GLU A 1031 -19.97 11.31 -48.20
C GLU A 1031 -20.52 12.73 -47.98
N THR A 1032 -20.58 13.17 -46.73
CA THR A 1032 -21.03 14.53 -46.37
C THR A 1032 -20.13 15.61 -46.98
N LEU A 1033 -18.81 15.42 -46.97
CA LEU A 1033 -17.86 16.33 -47.65
C LEU A 1033 -18.11 16.40 -49.16
N ALA A 1034 -18.40 15.28 -49.80
CA ALA A 1034 -18.71 15.25 -51.22
C ALA A 1034 -19.96 16.07 -51.57
N GLU A 1035 -21.00 16.00 -50.74
CA GLU A 1035 -22.19 16.85 -50.89
C GLU A 1035 -21.86 18.35 -50.75
N ILE A 1036 -21.05 18.72 -49.76
CA ILE A 1036 -20.69 20.12 -49.52
C ILE A 1036 -19.82 20.67 -50.67
N TYR A 1037 -18.87 19.89 -51.19
CA TYR A 1037 -18.09 20.30 -52.36
C TYR A 1037 -18.95 20.40 -53.63
N LEU A 1038 -19.96 19.53 -53.77
CA LEU A 1038 -20.95 19.63 -54.84
C LEU A 1038 -21.80 20.90 -54.70
N GLU A 1039 -22.22 21.26 -53.49
CA GLU A 1039 -22.94 22.51 -53.18
C GLU A 1039 -22.11 23.75 -53.53
N LYS A 1040 -20.79 23.71 -53.31
CA LYS A 1040 -19.84 24.76 -53.73
C LYS A 1040 -19.55 24.77 -55.24
N GLY A 1041 -19.95 23.75 -55.98
CA GLY A 1041 -19.68 23.58 -57.41
C GLY A 1041 -18.31 22.97 -57.76
N ASP A 1042 -17.54 22.49 -56.77
CA ASP A 1042 -16.27 21.78 -57.01
C ASP A 1042 -16.53 20.28 -57.24
N LYS A 1043 -17.01 19.97 -58.45
CA LYS A 1043 -17.32 18.59 -58.85
C LYS A 1043 -16.12 17.65 -58.77
N ALA A 1044 -14.90 18.15 -58.93
CA ALA A 1044 -13.69 17.34 -58.89
C ALA A 1044 -13.41 16.81 -57.48
N LYS A 1045 -13.44 17.70 -56.48
CA LYS A 1045 -13.31 17.29 -55.08
C LYS A 1045 -14.52 16.50 -54.58
N ALA A 1046 -15.73 16.86 -55.02
CA ALA A 1046 -16.93 16.11 -54.69
C ALA A 1046 -16.80 14.64 -55.15
N LEU A 1047 -16.34 14.40 -56.38
CA LEU A 1047 -16.15 13.06 -56.91
C LEU A 1047 -15.04 12.29 -56.18
N ASP A 1048 -13.96 12.95 -55.79
CA ASP A 1048 -12.85 12.35 -55.03
C ASP A 1048 -13.34 11.83 -53.67
N TYR A 1049 -13.98 12.68 -52.86
CA TYR A 1049 -14.52 12.28 -51.56
C TYR A 1049 -15.62 11.22 -51.67
N ALA A 1050 -16.51 11.31 -52.67
CA ALA A 1050 -17.54 10.31 -52.88
C ALA A 1050 -16.96 8.95 -53.27
N SER A 1051 -15.88 8.93 -54.07
CA SER A 1051 -15.17 7.70 -54.43
C SER A 1051 -14.48 7.06 -53.22
N GLN A 1052 -13.88 7.87 -52.35
CA GLN A 1052 -13.29 7.40 -51.10
C GLN A 1052 -14.35 6.84 -50.15
N ALA A 1053 -15.50 7.54 -50.01
CA ALA A 1053 -16.63 7.06 -49.22
C ALA A 1053 -17.15 5.72 -49.74
N LEU A 1054 -17.31 5.56 -51.06
CA LEU A 1054 -17.79 4.31 -51.68
C LEU A 1054 -16.84 3.14 -51.40
N ALA A 1055 -15.54 3.39 -51.41
CA ALA A 1055 -14.53 2.37 -51.14
C ALA A 1055 -14.56 1.87 -49.68
N ALA A 1056 -14.91 2.76 -48.74
CA ALA A 1056 -14.93 2.47 -47.30
C ALA A 1056 -16.33 2.12 -46.74
N ALA A 1057 -17.40 2.37 -47.48
CA ALA A 1057 -18.78 2.12 -47.04
C ALA A 1057 -19.11 0.62 -46.95
N PRO A 1058 -19.92 0.20 -45.96
CA PRO A 1058 -20.55 -1.12 -45.92
C PRO A 1058 -21.41 -1.37 -47.16
N GLU A 1059 -21.56 -2.64 -47.56
CA GLU A 1059 -22.32 -3.01 -48.77
C GLU A 1059 -23.76 -2.46 -48.78
N ALA A 1060 -24.40 -2.32 -47.61
CA ALA A 1060 -25.75 -1.77 -47.50
C ALA A 1060 -25.85 -0.30 -47.91
N ASP A 1061 -24.76 0.47 -47.74
CA ASP A 1061 -24.73 1.92 -47.92
C ASP A 1061 -24.09 2.35 -49.25
N LYS A 1062 -23.34 1.45 -49.91
CA LYS A 1062 -22.67 1.73 -51.20
C LYS A 1062 -23.63 2.22 -52.29
N ALA A 1063 -24.86 1.71 -52.33
CA ALA A 1063 -25.85 2.14 -53.33
C ALA A 1063 -26.20 3.63 -53.19
N GLY A 1064 -26.25 4.17 -51.97
CA GLY A 1064 -26.48 5.58 -51.72
C GLY A 1064 -25.32 6.46 -52.21
N VAL A 1065 -24.10 6.07 -51.86
CA VAL A 1065 -22.87 6.78 -52.29
C VAL A 1065 -22.70 6.72 -53.81
N GLN A 1066 -23.06 5.60 -54.45
CA GLN A 1066 -23.03 5.45 -55.91
C GLN A 1066 -24.00 6.42 -56.60
N ALA A 1067 -25.21 6.60 -56.05
CA ALA A 1067 -26.17 7.57 -56.55
C ALA A 1067 -25.66 9.02 -56.42
N LEU A 1068 -24.92 9.33 -55.34
CA LEU A 1068 -24.25 10.63 -55.20
C LEU A 1068 -23.18 10.85 -56.28
N ILE A 1069 -22.36 9.84 -56.58
CA ILE A 1069 -21.36 9.89 -57.66
C ILE A 1069 -22.03 10.17 -59.02
N GLU A 1070 -23.11 9.47 -59.34
CA GLU A 1070 -23.88 9.68 -60.57
C GLU A 1070 -24.47 11.09 -60.64
N LYS A 1071 -24.95 11.63 -59.51
CA LYS A 1071 -25.45 13.00 -59.40
C LYS A 1071 -24.36 14.05 -59.60
N ILE A 1072 -23.12 13.79 -59.18
CA ILE A 1072 -21.97 14.71 -59.38
C ILE A 1072 -21.55 14.72 -60.86
N GLY A 1073 -21.60 13.55 -61.52
CA GLY A 1073 -21.21 13.35 -62.92
C GLY A 1073 -22.16 13.97 -63.95
N ASN A 1074 -23.46 14.06 -63.62
CA ASN A 1074 -24.47 14.80 -64.38
C ASN A 1074 -24.42 16.30 -64.06
#